data_AF-A0A9W6ULQ8-F1
#
_entry.id   AF-A0A9W6ULQ8-F1
#
_cell.length_a   1.000
_cell.length_b   1.000
_cell.length_c   1.000
_cell.angle_alpha   90.00
_cell.angle_beta   90.00
_cell.angle_gamma   90.00
#
_symmetry.space_group_name_H-M   'P 1'
#
loop_
_entity.id
_entity.type
_entity.pdbx_description
1 polymer ?
#
loop_
_entity_poly.entity_id
_entity_poly.type
_entity_poly.pdbx_seq_one_letter_code
_entity_poly.pdbx_strand_id
1 'polypeptide(L)'
;MVAAAMTVGSTALALSLGSASAATVNLLANGDFEAGSLSGWTCTNGSVVTTPVHGGSYALNGNATGSDTAQCQQVVAVQPNTKYTLSGFVKGSYVYLGATGTGVNASTWTPGATNYTQLSTTFTTGASTTSVTVFTHGWYGTGAYQADDLVLSGPGTGTTSPSASASASASQSTSPSPSPSASASASNSTSPSPSNSTSPSPSASSSSGTGNGPAGDGKITVPGGVTVTRTTSNAVVLKWNASTDSTDNYVGYKVWSKGQLVGTSMGTSIAISSLLPGTSYTFTVQAYDKAGHASQQSAAVTTSTAAAPATSKPLKSAYFDQWSVYDAAYYPKNVDTSGAGAKLDVISYAFENIHPTNLNCFEAVKASDASHEDNPNAGDGAADAYADYQMDYTGAISVDGSTDDWQQPLKGNFNQLRQLKAKNPNLRITLSLGGWTYSKYFSDAAATDASRKKLVSSCIDMFLKGNLPTGVAGDASGGAASGAGIFDGIDIDWEYPGSAGGHTGNHYSAADKQNFTALLAEFRSQLDSYGASVGKKFLLTAALPSGQDKIQYIETDKIGAYLDYADIMTYDMHGSWDATGPTNLQDPLHDSPADPTTPIAPGTAKYNVDTTLAAYTTGLPEYGIKGGFPSNKIILGVPFYFRGWTGVQAGNNYGLYQKATGATPAKPGSQEAGLASWRELTLTAQNTHWDPVTESTWVYDGTNFWTGDDPKAIQARAAYAKNKGLGGMFAFALENDDDNSTLLNTIYNSLG
;
A
#
# COMPACT_ATOMS: atom_id res chain seq x y z
N MET A 1 11.69 -87.64 -48.95
CA MET A 1 10.44 -87.43 -48.19
C MET A 1 10.82 -87.01 -46.78
N VAL A 2 10.24 -85.90 -46.30
CA VAL A 2 9.96 -85.52 -44.90
C VAL A 2 11.13 -85.43 -43.90
N ALA A 3 11.23 -84.23 -43.29
CA ALA A 3 11.75 -83.84 -41.97
C ALA A 3 13.00 -84.50 -41.38
N ALA A 4 13.90 -83.69 -40.82
CA ALA A 4 14.25 -83.69 -39.39
C ALA A 4 15.58 -82.97 -39.09
N ALA A 5 15.63 -82.46 -37.86
CA ALA A 5 16.75 -82.49 -36.92
C ALA A 5 17.94 -81.52 -37.08
N MET A 6 18.01 -80.63 -36.08
CA MET A 6 19.13 -80.39 -35.15
C MET A 6 20.54 -80.21 -35.70
N THR A 7 21.10 -79.02 -35.49
CA THR A 7 22.51 -78.88 -35.08
C THR A 7 22.73 -77.71 -34.13
N VAL A 8 23.61 -78.00 -33.18
CA VAL A 8 24.06 -77.24 -32.02
C VAL A 8 25.10 -76.20 -32.43
N GLY A 9 25.07 -75.01 -31.81
CA GLY A 9 26.12 -74.00 -31.92
C GLY A 9 26.25 -73.22 -30.61
N SER A 10 27.29 -73.53 -29.84
CA SER A 10 27.62 -72.95 -28.54
C SER A 10 28.28 -71.57 -28.69
N THR A 11 27.78 -70.54 -28.00
CA THR A 11 28.53 -69.31 -27.69
C THR A 11 28.04 -68.67 -26.38
N ALA A 12 28.99 -68.10 -25.64
CA ALA A 12 28.97 -67.78 -24.22
C ALA A 12 27.76 -66.99 -23.68
N LEU A 13 27.34 -67.38 -22.47
CA LEU A 13 26.35 -66.75 -21.62
C LEU A 13 26.93 -65.46 -21.00
N ALA A 14 26.67 -64.30 -21.61
CA ALA A 14 26.84 -63.01 -20.94
C ALA A 14 25.53 -62.68 -20.20
N LEU A 15 25.55 -62.80 -18.87
CA LEU A 15 24.49 -62.30 -18.00
C LEU A 15 24.40 -60.78 -18.13
N SER A 16 23.47 -60.29 -18.97
CA SER A 16 22.96 -58.94 -18.84
C SER A 16 22.06 -58.91 -17.59
N LEU A 17 22.64 -58.48 -16.47
CA LEU A 17 21.86 -58.02 -15.32
C LEU A 17 20.95 -56.90 -15.82
N GLY A 18 19.66 -57.21 -15.96
CA GLY A 18 18.64 -56.18 -16.11
C GLY A 18 18.78 -55.25 -14.92
N SER A 19 19.09 -53.98 -15.18
CA SER A 19 19.03 -52.94 -14.16
C SER A 19 17.59 -52.91 -13.65
N ALA A 20 17.38 -53.40 -12.43
CA ALA A 20 16.18 -53.11 -11.68
C ALA A 20 16.00 -51.59 -11.67
N SER A 21 14.89 -51.10 -12.20
CA SER A 21 14.49 -49.70 -12.02
C SER A 21 14.38 -49.48 -10.52
N ALA A 22 15.23 -48.65 -9.95
CA ALA A 22 15.11 -48.26 -8.55
C ALA A 22 13.75 -47.56 -8.40
N ALA A 23 12.89 -48.08 -7.50
CA ALA A 23 11.65 -47.42 -7.14
C ALA A 23 11.98 -45.99 -6.70
N THR A 24 11.41 -44.98 -7.37
CA THR A 24 11.52 -43.58 -6.98
C THR A 24 10.89 -43.43 -5.60
N VAL A 25 11.73 -43.36 -4.57
CA VAL A 25 11.30 -43.13 -3.19
C VAL A 25 10.66 -41.75 -3.13
N ASN A 26 9.40 -41.67 -2.71
CA ASN A 26 8.78 -40.39 -2.38
C ASN A 26 9.54 -39.78 -1.19
N LEU A 27 10.11 -38.59 -1.38
CA LEU A 27 10.87 -37.92 -0.33
C LEU A 27 9.98 -37.20 0.70
N LEU A 28 8.68 -37.10 0.42
CA LEU A 28 7.70 -36.57 1.38
C LEU A 28 7.30 -37.66 2.37
N ALA A 29 7.35 -37.34 3.67
CA ALA A 29 6.69 -38.14 4.68
C ALA A 29 5.18 -37.91 4.60
N ASN A 30 4.40 -39.00 4.56
CA ASN A 30 2.93 -38.96 4.59
C ASN A 30 2.35 -37.99 3.54
N GLY A 31 2.92 -38.00 2.32
CA GLY A 31 2.42 -37.17 1.20
C GLY A 31 1.09 -37.66 0.63
N ASP A 32 0.74 -38.92 0.92
CA ASP A 32 -0.54 -39.57 0.65
C ASP A 32 -1.56 -39.41 1.79
N PHE A 33 -1.18 -38.83 2.93
CA PHE A 33 -2.04 -38.58 4.10
C PHE A 33 -2.71 -39.81 4.75
N GLU A 34 -2.35 -41.02 4.34
CA GLU A 34 -2.90 -42.30 4.81
C GLU A 34 -2.59 -42.61 6.27
N ALA A 35 -1.74 -41.83 6.94
CA ALA A 35 -1.59 -41.87 8.39
C ALA A 35 -2.86 -41.41 9.15
N GLY A 36 -3.90 -40.93 8.45
CA GLY A 36 -5.13 -40.42 9.07
C GLY A 36 -4.89 -39.18 9.93
N SER A 37 -3.78 -38.48 9.69
CA SER A 37 -3.37 -37.26 10.39
C SER A 37 -2.40 -36.46 9.52
N LEU A 38 -2.14 -35.21 9.89
CA LEU A 38 -1.16 -34.35 9.23
C LEU A 38 0.28 -34.62 9.66
N SER A 39 0.59 -35.83 10.14
CA SER A 39 1.93 -36.16 10.61
C SER A 39 2.97 -35.90 9.51
N GLY A 40 4.05 -35.17 9.85
CA GLY A 40 5.08 -34.74 8.89
C GLY A 40 4.76 -33.43 8.14
N TRP A 41 3.57 -32.87 8.29
CA TRP A 41 3.16 -31.61 7.67
C TRP A 41 2.77 -30.56 8.72
N THR A 42 3.18 -29.32 8.49
CA THR A 42 2.74 -28.17 9.27
C THR A 42 1.72 -27.39 8.45
N CYS A 43 0.51 -27.25 8.97
CA CYS A 43 -0.57 -26.54 8.30
C CYS A 43 -1.07 -25.36 9.14
N THR A 44 -1.38 -24.23 8.52
CA THR A 44 -2.00 -23.08 9.20
C THR A 44 -3.48 -23.34 9.52
N ASN A 45 -4.24 -23.87 8.55
CA ASN A 45 -5.65 -24.25 8.73
C ASN A 45 -5.98 -25.54 7.95
N GLY A 46 -5.30 -26.63 8.32
CA GLY A 46 -5.41 -27.93 7.66
C GLY A 46 -6.01 -29.03 8.54
N SER A 47 -6.62 -30.02 7.90
CA SER A 47 -7.13 -31.26 8.50
C SER A 47 -7.01 -32.41 7.51
N VAL A 48 -7.27 -33.65 7.93
CA VAL A 48 -7.46 -34.76 6.99
C VAL A 48 -8.94 -35.09 6.87
N VAL A 49 -9.37 -35.52 5.68
CA VAL A 49 -10.75 -35.93 5.39
C VAL A 49 -10.77 -37.33 4.79
N THR A 50 -11.88 -38.06 4.98
CA THR A 50 -12.12 -39.37 4.35
C THR A 50 -12.94 -39.27 3.06
N THR A 51 -13.45 -38.07 2.74
CA THR A 51 -14.10 -37.75 1.47
C THR A 51 -14.11 -36.24 1.25
N PRO A 52 -13.84 -35.74 0.02
CA PRO A 52 -13.33 -36.50 -1.13
C PRO A 52 -11.87 -36.93 -0.92
N VAL A 53 -11.49 -38.07 -1.49
CA VAL A 53 -10.11 -38.61 -1.55
C VAL A 53 -9.81 -39.03 -3.00
N HIS A 54 -8.56 -38.92 -3.45
CA HIS A 54 -8.14 -39.35 -4.78
C HIS A 54 -7.62 -40.80 -4.74
N GLY A 55 -6.68 -41.07 -3.83
CA GLY A 55 -6.13 -42.37 -3.50
C GLY A 55 -6.49 -42.75 -2.06
N GLY A 56 -6.39 -44.04 -1.73
CA GLY A 56 -6.46 -44.48 -0.33
C GLY A 56 -7.77 -44.16 0.42
N SER A 57 -7.62 -43.80 1.69
CA SER A 57 -8.71 -43.57 2.66
C SER A 57 -8.74 -42.13 3.19
N TYR A 58 -7.67 -41.35 3.04
CA TYR A 58 -7.55 -40.00 3.57
C TYR A 58 -6.91 -39.04 2.57
N ALA A 59 -7.29 -37.77 2.63
CA ALA A 59 -6.65 -36.68 1.89
C ALA A 59 -6.47 -35.46 2.79
N LEU A 60 -5.55 -34.57 2.42
CA LEU A 60 -5.46 -33.24 3.04
C LEU A 60 -6.70 -32.42 2.67
N ASN A 61 -7.24 -31.71 3.65
CA ASN A 61 -8.21 -30.63 3.48
C ASN A 61 -7.68 -29.34 4.12
N GLY A 62 -7.29 -28.37 3.30
CA GLY A 62 -6.93 -27.03 3.75
C GLY A 62 -8.10 -26.08 3.58
N ASN A 63 -8.48 -25.37 4.64
CA ASN A 63 -9.63 -24.46 4.62
C ASN A 63 -9.19 -23.00 4.49
N ALA A 64 -9.05 -22.51 3.25
CA ALA A 64 -8.62 -21.13 3.02
C ALA A 64 -9.73 -20.14 3.42
N THR A 65 -9.35 -19.12 4.20
CA THR A 65 -10.20 -18.03 4.66
C THR A 65 -9.77 -16.71 4.00
N GLY A 66 -10.47 -15.60 4.29
CA GLY A 66 -10.05 -14.28 3.81
C GLY A 66 -8.64 -13.87 4.30
N SER A 67 -8.16 -14.45 5.40
CA SER A 67 -6.88 -14.09 6.04
C SER A 67 -5.81 -15.20 6.04
N ASP A 68 -6.13 -16.41 5.56
CA ASP A 68 -5.21 -17.56 5.55
C ASP A 68 -5.45 -18.42 4.30
N THR A 69 -4.39 -18.77 3.56
CA THR A 69 -4.48 -19.68 2.40
C THR A 69 -4.58 -21.15 2.80
N ALA A 70 -4.58 -21.45 4.10
CA ALA A 70 -4.52 -22.80 4.65
C ALA A 70 -3.30 -23.58 4.12
N GLN A 71 -2.13 -22.92 4.13
CA GLN A 71 -0.90 -23.52 3.65
C GLN A 71 -0.47 -24.70 4.52
N CYS A 72 -0.22 -25.82 3.86
CA CYS A 72 0.42 -27.01 4.41
C CYS A 72 1.80 -27.17 3.82
N GLN A 73 2.81 -27.37 4.67
CA GLN A 73 4.19 -27.46 4.23
C GLN A 73 5.00 -28.53 4.96
N GLN A 74 6.05 -29.01 4.30
CA GLN A 74 7.02 -29.96 4.82
C GLN A 74 8.43 -29.59 4.37
N VAL A 75 9.38 -29.55 5.31
CA VAL A 75 10.80 -29.35 4.99
C VAL A 75 11.43 -30.71 4.67
N VAL A 76 12.07 -30.79 3.50
CA VAL A 76 12.59 -32.03 2.92
C VAL A 76 14.07 -31.85 2.59
N ALA A 77 14.87 -32.85 2.96
CA ALA A 77 16.29 -32.88 2.60
C ALA A 77 16.47 -33.17 1.11
N VAL A 78 17.35 -32.40 0.45
CA VAL A 78 17.67 -32.53 -0.98
C VAL A 78 19.18 -32.45 -1.19
N GLN A 79 19.64 -32.88 -2.36
CA GLN A 79 21.03 -32.79 -2.78
C GLN A 79 21.26 -31.49 -3.56
N PRO A 80 22.43 -30.83 -3.44
CA PRO A 80 22.79 -29.70 -4.30
C PRO A 80 22.86 -30.05 -5.79
N ASN A 81 22.67 -29.06 -6.68
CA ASN A 81 22.78 -29.19 -8.14
C ASN A 81 21.98 -30.36 -8.76
N THR A 82 20.82 -30.67 -8.19
CA THR A 82 20.05 -31.87 -8.48
C THR A 82 18.64 -31.51 -8.90
N LYS A 83 18.15 -32.17 -9.96
CA LYS A 83 16.78 -31.99 -10.45
C LYS A 83 15.80 -32.88 -9.68
N TYR A 84 14.69 -32.28 -9.25
CA TYR A 84 13.55 -32.92 -8.59
C TYR A 84 12.27 -32.68 -9.38
N THR A 85 11.31 -33.59 -9.24
CA THR A 85 9.93 -33.46 -9.75
C THR A 85 8.97 -33.55 -8.58
N LEU A 86 8.13 -32.53 -8.41
CA LEU A 86 7.05 -32.50 -7.43
C LEU A 86 5.72 -32.64 -8.16
N SER A 87 4.90 -33.58 -7.74
CA SER A 87 3.55 -33.79 -8.28
C SER A 87 2.55 -34.12 -7.19
N GLY A 88 1.27 -33.93 -7.46
CA GLY A 88 0.20 -34.23 -6.53
C GLY A 88 -1.17 -34.01 -7.15
N PHE A 89 -2.19 -34.66 -6.62
CA PHE A 89 -3.57 -34.47 -7.07
C PHE A 89 -4.25 -33.44 -6.18
N VAL A 90 -4.87 -32.43 -6.80
CA VAL A 90 -5.56 -31.37 -6.08
C VAL A 90 -6.99 -31.19 -6.56
N LYS A 91 -7.85 -30.73 -5.67
CA LYS A 91 -9.25 -30.39 -5.91
C LYS A 91 -9.59 -29.10 -5.17
N GLY A 92 -10.37 -28.22 -5.78
CA GLY A 92 -10.71 -26.91 -5.21
C GLY A 92 -10.35 -25.76 -6.14
N SER A 93 -10.64 -24.54 -5.68
CA SER A 93 -10.40 -23.30 -6.42
C SER A 93 -9.02 -22.75 -6.09
N TYR A 94 -8.25 -22.37 -7.11
CA TYR A 94 -6.92 -21.76 -6.96
C TYR A 94 -5.97 -22.54 -6.03
N VAL A 95 -5.79 -23.84 -6.30
CA VAL A 95 -4.92 -24.70 -5.49
C VAL A 95 -3.50 -24.70 -6.05
N TYR A 96 -2.53 -24.41 -5.19
CA TYR A 96 -1.11 -24.34 -5.51
C TYR A 96 -0.37 -25.58 -4.97
N LEU A 97 0.64 -26.00 -5.71
CA LEU A 97 1.62 -27.01 -5.32
C LEU A 97 3.01 -26.53 -5.71
N GLY A 98 3.95 -26.49 -4.76
CA GLY A 98 5.28 -25.95 -5.04
C GLY A 98 6.35 -26.30 -4.02
N ALA A 99 7.56 -25.83 -4.30
CA ALA A 99 8.72 -25.92 -3.42
C ALA A 99 9.48 -24.58 -3.39
N THR A 100 9.90 -24.18 -2.19
CA THR A 100 10.75 -23.00 -1.96
C THR A 100 12.02 -23.36 -1.19
N GLY A 101 13.08 -22.58 -1.37
CA GLY A 101 14.34 -22.71 -0.65
C GLY A 101 15.41 -21.80 -1.25
N THR A 102 16.62 -21.82 -0.71
CA THR A 102 17.74 -21.03 -1.27
C THR A 102 17.98 -21.43 -2.73
N GLY A 103 17.69 -20.53 -3.67
CA GLY A 103 17.83 -20.77 -5.11
C GLY A 103 16.76 -21.67 -5.73
N VAL A 104 15.69 -22.03 -5.00
CA VAL A 104 14.56 -22.82 -5.50
C VAL A 104 13.28 -22.03 -5.28
N ASN A 105 12.58 -21.71 -6.37
CA ASN A 105 11.21 -21.18 -6.35
C ASN A 105 10.46 -21.77 -7.54
N ALA A 106 9.73 -22.85 -7.30
CA ALA A 106 8.97 -23.53 -8.33
C ALA A 106 7.58 -23.87 -7.81
N SER A 107 6.56 -23.49 -8.55
CA SER A 107 5.17 -23.81 -8.23
C SER A 107 4.37 -24.05 -9.50
N THR A 108 3.21 -24.65 -9.33
CA THR A 108 2.18 -24.84 -10.33
C THR A 108 0.82 -24.77 -9.62
N TRP A 109 -0.25 -24.45 -10.34
CA TRP A 109 -1.55 -24.26 -9.74
C TRP A 109 -2.69 -24.54 -10.73
N THR A 110 -3.91 -24.66 -10.21
CA THR A 110 -5.13 -24.78 -11.01
C THR A 110 -6.15 -23.71 -10.60
N PRO A 111 -6.81 -23.01 -11.55
CA PRO A 111 -7.82 -21.99 -11.24
C PRO A 111 -9.10 -22.57 -10.63
N GLY A 112 -9.37 -23.85 -10.83
CA GLY A 112 -10.53 -24.51 -10.26
C GLY A 112 -10.67 -25.92 -10.79
N ALA A 113 -10.65 -26.89 -9.87
CA ALA A 113 -10.76 -28.30 -10.19
C ALA A 113 -11.94 -28.92 -9.42
N THR A 114 -13.04 -29.22 -10.12
CA THR A 114 -14.22 -29.89 -9.52
C THR A 114 -13.93 -31.35 -9.16
N ASN A 115 -13.05 -32.00 -9.94
CA ASN A 115 -12.50 -33.32 -9.69
C ASN A 115 -10.99 -33.20 -9.42
N TYR A 116 -10.40 -34.20 -8.77
CA TYR A 116 -8.95 -34.23 -8.58
C TYR A 116 -8.23 -34.13 -9.92
N THR A 117 -7.31 -33.17 -9.99
CA THR A 117 -6.46 -32.90 -11.16
C THR A 117 -5.01 -32.97 -10.73
N GLN A 118 -4.18 -33.66 -11.51
CA GLN A 118 -2.76 -33.77 -11.18
C GLN A 118 -2.05 -32.47 -11.55
N LEU A 119 -1.36 -31.89 -10.57
CA LEU A 119 -0.37 -30.84 -10.77
C LEU A 119 1.03 -31.46 -10.75
N SER A 120 1.93 -30.90 -11.56
CA SER A 120 3.34 -31.29 -11.57
C SER A 120 4.23 -30.11 -11.91
N THR A 121 5.35 -29.98 -11.22
CA THR A 121 6.41 -29.00 -11.48
C THR A 121 7.79 -29.62 -11.24
N THR A 122 8.83 -29.04 -11.84
CA THR A 122 10.21 -29.50 -11.65
C THR A 122 11.09 -28.35 -11.21
N PHE A 123 12.06 -28.63 -10.35
CA PHE A 123 13.07 -27.66 -9.95
C PHE A 123 14.47 -28.30 -9.90
N THR A 124 15.50 -27.46 -10.00
CA THR A 124 16.89 -27.87 -9.80
C THR A 124 17.44 -27.11 -8.60
N THR A 125 17.98 -27.82 -7.63
CA THR A 125 18.61 -27.22 -6.44
C THR A 125 19.91 -26.50 -6.80
N GLY A 126 20.22 -25.42 -6.09
CA GLY A 126 21.49 -24.71 -6.24
C GLY A 126 22.68 -25.45 -5.62
N ALA A 127 23.89 -24.92 -5.82
CA ALA A 127 25.13 -25.57 -5.39
C ALA A 127 25.31 -25.72 -3.86
N SER A 128 24.51 -25.01 -3.07
CA SER A 128 24.52 -25.04 -1.60
C SER A 128 23.18 -25.48 -1.00
N THR A 129 22.18 -25.84 -1.81
CA THR A 129 20.84 -26.16 -1.33
C THR A 129 20.79 -27.60 -0.84
N THR A 130 20.63 -27.79 0.47
CA THR A 130 20.55 -29.12 1.11
C THR A 130 19.15 -29.42 1.69
N SER A 131 18.25 -28.45 1.69
CA SER A 131 16.84 -28.62 2.04
C SER A 131 15.95 -27.68 1.22
N VAL A 132 14.69 -28.07 1.04
CA VAL A 132 13.62 -27.25 0.47
C VAL A 132 12.35 -27.41 1.30
N THR A 133 11.47 -26.43 1.26
CA THR A 133 10.12 -26.51 1.82
C THR A 133 9.16 -26.82 0.68
N VAL A 134 8.56 -28.01 0.69
CA VAL A 134 7.44 -28.35 -0.20
C VAL A 134 6.15 -27.85 0.44
N PHE A 135 5.25 -27.27 -0.35
CA PHE A 135 4.01 -26.70 0.13
C PHE A 135 2.85 -26.95 -0.82
N THR A 136 1.64 -26.92 -0.25
CA THR A 136 0.37 -26.76 -0.97
C THR A 136 -0.50 -25.78 -0.20
N HIS A 137 -1.27 -24.95 -0.91
CA HIS A 137 -2.19 -24.00 -0.32
C HIS A 137 -3.33 -23.67 -1.29
N GLY A 138 -4.44 -23.17 -0.76
CA GLY A 138 -5.53 -22.61 -1.55
C GLY A 138 -5.30 -21.13 -1.83
N TRP A 139 -6.38 -20.39 -2.08
CA TRP A 139 -6.32 -18.94 -2.22
C TRP A 139 -7.27 -18.26 -1.25
N TYR A 140 -6.93 -17.05 -0.84
CA TYR A 140 -7.72 -16.30 0.13
C TYR A 140 -9.20 -16.22 -0.29
N GLY A 141 -10.09 -16.46 0.66
CA GLY A 141 -11.54 -16.40 0.47
C GLY A 141 -12.14 -17.49 -0.43
N THR A 142 -11.35 -18.43 -0.94
CA THR A 142 -11.84 -19.47 -1.87
C THR A 142 -12.41 -20.72 -1.20
N GLY A 143 -12.29 -20.82 0.13
CA GLY A 143 -12.79 -21.94 0.91
C GLY A 143 -11.89 -23.17 0.87
N ALA A 144 -12.48 -24.34 1.14
CA ALA A 144 -11.72 -25.57 1.28
C ALA A 144 -11.16 -26.10 -0.04
N TYR A 145 -9.88 -26.48 -0.03
CA TYR A 145 -9.23 -27.28 -1.07
C TYR A 145 -8.81 -28.64 -0.50
N GLN A 146 -8.64 -29.62 -1.40
CA GLN A 146 -8.07 -30.92 -1.07
C GLN A 146 -6.81 -31.19 -1.87
N ALA A 147 -5.85 -31.86 -1.24
CA ALA A 147 -4.64 -32.36 -1.89
C ALA A 147 -4.38 -33.80 -1.45
N ASP A 148 -3.88 -34.61 -2.37
CA ASP A 148 -3.69 -36.04 -2.15
C ASP A 148 -2.57 -36.59 -3.05
N ASP A 149 -2.00 -37.74 -2.66
CA ASP A 149 -0.92 -38.43 -3.37
C ASP A 149 0.24 -37.49 -3.76
N LEU A 150 0.69 -36.64 -2.82
CA LEU A 150 1.81 -35.72 -3.03
C LEU A 150 3.13 -36.51 -3.09
N VAL A 151 3.89 -36.31 -4.17
CA VAL A 151 5.14 -37.00 -4.44
C VAL A 151 6.24 -36.02 -4.81
N LEU A 152 7.34 -36.05 -4.05
CA LEU A 152 8.61 -35.44 -4.46
C LEU A 152 9.59 -36.55 -4.88
N SER A 153 9.91 -36.60 -6.17
CA SER A 153 10.83 -37.58 -6.77
C SER A 153 12.17 -36.96 -7.11
N GLY A 154 13.26 -37.59 -6.66
CA GLY A 154 14.65 -37.29 -6.99
C GLY A 154 15.60 -38.18 -6.17
N PRO A 155 16.93 -38.05 -6.32
CA PRO A 155 17.87 -38.85 -5.54
C PRO A 155 17.80 -38.46 -4.05
N GLY A 156 17.45 -39.42 -3.20
CA GLY A 156 17.33 -39.23 -1.75
C GLY A 156 18.68 -39.05 -1.04
N THR A 157 18.67 -38.44 0.15
CA THR A 157 19.90 -38.13 0.91
C THR A 157 20.42 -39.29 1.79
N GLY A 158 19.72 -40.42 1.85
CA GLY A 158 20.10 -41.56 2.72
C GLY A 158 20.03 -41.26 4.22
N THR A 159 19.51 -40.09 4.61
CA THR A 159 19.36 -39.63 5.99
C THR A 159 17.89 -39.30 6.25
N THR A 160 17.31 -39.89 7.30
CA THR A 160 15.93 -39.61 7.74
C THR A 160 15.82 -38.14 8.19
N SER A 161 14.83 -37.42 7.64
CA SER A 161 14.53 -36.02 7.96
C SER A 161 14.33 -35.83 9.48
N PRO A 162 14.91 -34.79 10.12
CA PRO A 162 14.69 -34.56 11.54
C PRO A 162 13.25 -34.10 11.80
N SER A 163 12.52 -34.88 12.61
CA SER A 163 11.22 -34.51 13.18
C SER A 163 11.39 -33.29 14.10
N ALA A 164 10.50 -32.30 13.96
CA ALA A 164 10.46 -31.12 14.81
C ALA A 164 10.13 -31.51 16.26
N SER A 165 10.95 -31.05 17.21
CA SER A 165 10.65 -31.12 18.64
C SER A 165 10.56 -29.72 19.23
N ALA A 166 9.56 -29.52 20.09
CA ALA A 166 9.18 -28.26 20.71
C ALA A 166 9.98 -27.97 22.00
N SER A 167 10.47 -26.73 22.15
CA SER A 167 10.82 -26.02 23.41
C SER A 167 11.74 -24.82 23.09
N ALA A 168 11.80 -23.71 23.84
CA ALA A 168 11.07 -23.22 25.00
C ALA A 168 11.38 -21.71 25.16
N SER A 169 10.47 -21.05 25.86
CA SER A 169 10.56 -19.73 26.49
C SER A 169 11.95 -19.34 27.01
N ALA A 170 12.39 -18.11 26.73
CA ALA A 170 13.52 -17.47 27.43
C ALA A 170 13.03 -16.25 28.20
N SER A 171 13.12 -16.36 29.52
CA SER A 171 12.76 -15.36 30.52
C SER A 171 13.84 -14.30 30.70
N GLN A 172 13.41 -13.18 31.30
CA GLN A 172 14.16 -11.97 31.66
C GLN A 172 15.47 -12.18 32.43
N SER A 173 16.42 -11.26 32.26
CA SER A 173 17.42 -10.92 33.28
C SER A 173 17.85 -9.45 33.20
N THR A 174 18.14 -8.91 34.38
CA THR A 174 18.27 -7.51 34.82
C THR A 174 19.71 -6.96 34.81
N SER A 175 19.92 -5.74 34.28
CA SER A 175 20.61 -4.51 34.78
C SER A 175 21.82 -4.58 35.77
N PRO A 176 22.57 -3.47 36.07
CA PRO A 176 23.50 -2.65 35.24
C PRO A 176 24.86 -2.34 35.95
N SER A 177 25.82 -1.67 35.31
CA SER A 177 26.79 -0.73 35.96
C SER A 177 27.78 -0.01 35.00
N PRO A 178 28.43 1.11 35.42
CA PRO A 178 28.56 2.33 34.59
C PRO A 178 30.01 2.85 34.36
N SER A 179 30.06 4.07 33.79
CA SER A 179 31.09 5.14 33.86
C SER A 179 32.15 5.26 32.72
N PRO A 180 32.77 6.44 32.51
CA PRO A 180 32.33 7.83 32.76
C PRO A 180 32.63 8.84 31.62
N SER A 181 32.11 10.06 31.83
CA SER A 181 32.26 11.34 31.13
C SER A 181 33.62 11.75 30.56
N ALA A 182 33.58 12.59 29.51
CA ALA A 182 34.35 13.83 29.44
C ALA A 182 33.63 14.90 28.60
N SER A 183 33.91 16.15 28.93
CA SER A 183 33.06 17.33 28.81
C SER A 183 33.46 18.31 27.70
N ALA A 184 32.51 19.20 27.41
CA ALA A 184 32.47 20.46 26.67
C ALA A 184 33.76 21.22 26.27
N SER A 185 33.69 21.88 25.11
CA SER A 185 33.86 23.34 25.01
C SER A 185 33.32 23.93 23.71
N ALA A 186 32.69 25.10 23.85
CA ALA A 186 32.19 25.96 22.78
C ALA A 186 33.23 27.00 22.36
N SER A 187 33.19 27.48 21.11
CA SER A 187 33.31 28.93 20.77
C SER A 187 33.23 29.21 19.26
N ASN A 188 32.25 30.06 18.91
CA ASN A 188 32.23 31.17 17.94
C ASN A 188 33.26 31.28 16.79
N SER A 189 32.71 31.37 15.56
CA SER A 189 32.64 32.58 14.71
C SER A 189 33.22 32.52 13.28
N THR A 190 32.44 33.17 12.40
CA THR A 190 32.77 33.85 11.12
C THR A 190 33.05 33.06 9.82
N SER A 191 32.20 33.36 8.82
CA SER A 191 32.45 33.26 7.38
C SER A 191 33.44 34.36 6.93
N PRO A 192 34.25 34.13 5.88
CA PRO A 192 33.88 34.65 4.56
C PRO A 192 34.20 33.71 3.36
N SER A 193 33.55 33.99 2.23
CA SER A 193 33.70 33.41 0.88
C SER A 193 34.92 34.01 0.13
N PRO A 194 35.18 33.71 -1.17
CA PRO A 194 35.64 32.47 -1.81
C PRO A 194 37.02 32.64 -2.51
N SER A 195 37.69 31.55 -2.91
CA SER A 195 38.87 31.64 -3.81
C SER A 195 38.96 30.48 -4.80
N ASN A 196 39.08 30.85 -6.08
CA ASN A 196 39.42 30.01 -7.24
C ASN A 196 40.73 29.23 -7.04
N SER A 197 40.76 27.96 -7.47
CA SER A 197 41.94 27.39 -8.12
C SER A 197 41.56 26.23 -9.04
N THR A 198 42.44 26.02 -10.01
CA THR A 198 42.26 25.43 -11.33
C THR A 198 42.45 23.90 -11.40
N SER A 199 41.83 23.33 -12.45
CA SER A 199 41.87 21.96 -12.99
C SER A 199 43.27 21.29 -13.11
N PRO A 200 43.33 19.95 -13.31
CA PRO A 200 43.40 19.49 -14.70
C PRO A 200 42.44 18.35 -15.07
N SER A 201 42.02 18.42 -16.33
CA SER A 201 41.17 17.51 -17.11
C SER A 201 41.96 16.30 -17.63
N PRO A 202 41.27 15.19 -17.97
CA PRO A 202 41.61 14.46 -19.19
C PRO A 202 40.45 14.51 -20.20
N SER A 203 40.84 14.82 -21.43
CA SER A 203 40.03 14.99 -22.63
C SER A 203 39.09 13.82 -22.94
N ALA A 204 37.83 14.14 -23.27
CA ALA A 204 36.97 13.35 -24.14
C ALA A 204 36.35 14.27 -25.19
N SER A 205 36.41 13.85 -26.46
CA SER A 205 36.03 14.63 -27.63
C SER A 205 34.56 15.01 -27.63
N SER A 206 34.29 16.26 -28.00
CA SER A 206 32.96 16.79 -28.31
C SER A 206 32.29 16.04 -29.46
N SER A 207 31.10 15.49 -29.22
CA SER A 207 30.07 15.39 -30.25
C SER A 207 28.80 16.04 -29.71
N SER A 208 28.34 17.06 -30.42
CA SER A 208 27.04 17.71 -30.23
C SER A 208 25.94 16.73 -30.65
N GLY A 209 25.30 16.07 -29.68
CA GLY A 209 24.14 15.22 -29.90
C GLY A 209 22.87 15.89 -29.39
N THR A 210 21.98 16.27 -30.29
CA THR A 210 20.56 16.46 -29.99
C THR A 210 20.01 15.15 -29.43
N GLY A 211 19.41 15.17 -28.24
CA GLY A 211 18.87 13.99 -27.58
C GLY A 211 17.69 13.37 -28.35
N ASN A 212 18.01 12.44 -29.23
CA ASN A 212 17.07 11.46 -29.78
C ASN A 212 17.35 10.12 -29.07
N GLY A 213 16.31 9.47 -28.55
CA GLY A 213 16.40 8.10 -28.01
C GLY A 213 16.90 7.09 -29.06
N PRO A 214 17.22 5.85 -28.66
CA PRO A 214 17.76 4.85 -29.57
C PRO A 214 16.87 4.67 -30.80
N ALA A 215 17.49 4.58 -31.98
CA ALA A 215 16.80 4.31 -33.24
C ALA A 215 16.02 3.00 -33.08
N GLY A 216 14.70 3.05 -33.29
CA GLY A 216 13.86 1.87 -33.13
C GLY A 216 14.30 0.74 -34.04
N ASP A 217 14.25 -0.48 -33.51
CA ASP A 217 14.75 -1.71 -34.16
C ASP A 217 13.85 -2.25 -35.27
N GLY A 218 12.78 -1.51 -35.60
CA GLY A 218 11.82 -1.82 -36.66
C GLY A 218 10.76 -2.86 -36.28
N LYS A 219 10.75 -3.36 -35.03
CA LYS A 219 9.79 -4.38 -34.58
C LYS A 219 8.46 -3.79 -34.11
N ILE A 220 8.51 -2.58 -33.57
CA ILE A 220 7.36 -1.83 -33.07
C ILE A 220 7.16 -0.56 -33.90
N THR A 221 5.93 -0.31 -34.35
CA THR A 221 5.62 0.89 -35.12
C THR A 221 5.65 2.16 -34.26
N VAL A 222 6.07 3.28 -34.85
CA VAL A 222 6.03 4.58 -34.18
C VAL A 222 4.59 5.01 -33.91
N PRO A 223 4.24 5.50 -32.71
CA PRO A 223 2.92 6.04 -32.42
C PRO A 223 2.57 7.21 -33.37
N GLY A 224 1.46 7.07 -34.10
CA GLY A 224 0.95 8.10 -35.01
C GLY A 224 -0.12 8.98 -34.37
N GLY A 225 -0.36 10.17 -34.94
CA GLY A 225 -1.52 11.00 -34.57
C GLY A 225 -1.52 11.51 -33.13
N VAL A 226 -0.34 11.76 -32.55
CA VAL A 226 -0.24 12.32 -31.19
C VAL A 226 -0.90 13.70 -31.14
N THR A 227 -1.90 13.85 -30.27
CA THR A 227 -2.70 15.06 -30.12
C THR A 227 -2.95 15.39 -28.65
N VAL A 228 -3.19 16.68 -28.37
CA VAL A 228 -3.64 17.17 -27.08
C VAL A 228 -5.16 17.24 -27.09
N THR A 229 -5.80 16.54 -26.16
CA THR A 229 -7.28 16.46 -26.08
C THR A 229 -7.85 17.38 -25.01
N ARG A 230 -7.07 17.67 -23.96
CA ARG A 230 -7.44 18.60 -22.89
C ARG A 230 -6.21 19.24 -22.27
N THR A 231 -6.38 20.46 -21.78
CA THR A 231 -5.34 21.19 -21.06
C THR A 231 -5.98 21.92 -19.88
N THR A 232 -5.32 21.85 -18.73
CA THR A 232 -5.68 22.57 -17.50
C THR A 232 -4.53 23.51 -17.13
N SER A 233 -4.60 24.16 -15.97
CA SER A 233 -3.47 24.95 -15.47
C SER A 233 -2.28 24.10 -15.00
N ASN A 234 -2.46 22.80 -14.80
CA ASN A 234 -1.44 21.91 -14.24
C ASN A 234 -1.33 20.54 -14.94
N ALA A 235 -2.08 20.31 -16.01
CA ALA A 235 -2.07 19.04 -16.71
C ALA A 235 -2.39 19.17 -18.20
N VAL A 236 -1.91 18.17 -18.96
CA VAL A 236 -2.21 17.98 -20.38
C VAL A 236 -2.62 16.53 -20.59
N VAL A 237 -3.73 16.30 -21.29
CA VAL A 237 -4.17 14.95 -21.70
C VAL A 237 -3.76 14.72 -23.14
N LEU A 238 -2.95 13.68 -23.37
CA LEU A 238 -2.49 13.25 -24.68
C LEU A 238 -3.27 12.03 -25.15
N LYS A 239 -3.43 11.92 -26.47
CA LYS A 239 -3.99 10.74 -27.15
C LYS A 239 -3.24 10.46 -28.45
N TRP A 240 -3.12 9.19 -28.83
CA TRP A 240 -2.46 8.76 -30.07
C TRP A 240 -3.11 7.51 -30.65
N ASN A 241 -2.67 7.11 -31.84
CA ASN A 241 -3.06 5.84 -32.48
C ASN A 241 -2.20 4.69 -31.94
N ALA A 242 -2.81 3.51 -31.75
CA ALA A 242 -2.09 2.33 -31.29
C ALA A 242 -0.96 1.93 -32.24
N SER A 243 0.18 1.55 -31.65
CA SER A 243 1.29 0.91 -32.34
C SER A 243 1.06 -0.60 -32.44
N THR A 244 1.66 -1.23 -33.45
CA THR A 244 1.70 -2.69 -33.60
C THR A 244 3.10 -3.20 -33.31
N ASP A 245 3.18 -4.39 -32.72
CA ASP A 245 4.41 -5.14 -32.53
C ASP A 245 4.35 -6.44 -33.35
N SER A 246 5.47 -6.80 -33.96
CA SER A 246 5.65 -8.01 -34.76
C SER A 246 6.19 -9.20 -33.95
N THR A 247 6.51 -8.99 -32.68
CA THR A 247 7.17 -9.97 -31.80
C THR A 247 6.43 -10.27 -30.50
N ASP A 248 5.73 -9.30 -29.92
CA ASP A 248 4.87 -9.45 -28.75
C ASP A 248 3.44 -8.98 -29.08
N ASN A 249 2.48 -9.35 -28.23
CA ASN A 249 1.09 -8.90 -28.35
C ASN A 249 0.82 -7.65 -27.50
N TYR A 250 1.71 -7.33 -26.55
CA TYR A 250 1.56 -6.17 -25.66
C TYR A 250 2.45 -4.99 -26.09
N VAL A 251 1.86 -3.78 -26.14
CA VAL A 251 2.57 -2.53 -26.44
C VAL A 251 2.28 -1.47 -25.39
N GLY A 252 3.32 -1.07 -24.65
CA GLY A 252 3.29 0.07 -23.74
C GLY A 252 3.81 1.35 -24.39
N TYR A 253 3.60 2.50 -23.74
CA TYR A 253 4.04 3.80 -24.23
C TYR A 253 4.78 4.60 -23.17
N LYS A 254 5.84 5.28 -23.59
CA LYS A 254 6.62 6.26 -22.82
C LYS A 254 6.38 7.66 -23.38
N VAL A 255 6.10 8.63 -22.51
CA VAL A 255 5.90 10.04 -22.89
C VAL A 255 7.08 10.87 -22.41
N TRP A 256 7.66 11.63 -23.34
CA TRP A 256 8.85 12.42 -23.11
C TRP A 256 8.57 13.92 -23.23
N SER A 257 9.26 14.72 -22.42
CA SER A 257 9.28 16.18 -22.51
C SER A 257 10.70 16.68 -22.24
N LYS A 258 11.25 17.51 -23.14
CA LYS A 258 12.65 17.98 -23.07
C LYS A 258 13.68 16.85 -22.87
N GLY A 259 13.43 15.69 -23.50
CA GLY A 259 14.28 14.50 -23.38
C GLY A 259 14.16 13.75 -22.04
N GLN A 260 13.32 14.20 -21.11
CA GLN A 260 13.03 13.52 -19.85
C GLN A 260 11.73 12.71 -19.96
N LEU A 261 11.72 11.52 -19.35
CA LEU A 261 10.52 10.71 -19.24
C LEU A 261 9.57 11.35 -18.21
N VAL A 262 8.33 11.62 -18.61
CA VAL A 262 7.34 12.31 -17.77
C VAL A 262 6.10 11.48 -17.47
N GLY A 263 5.96 10.31 -18.10
CA GLY A 263 4.94 9.32 -17.78
C GLY A 263 5.00 8.07 -18.68
N THR A 264 4.30 7.02 -18.25
CA THR A 264 4.09 5.79 -19.02
C THR A 264 2.61 5.40 -19.06
N SER A 265 2.17 4.75 -20.13
CA SER A 265 0.77 4.30 -20.32
C SER A 265 0.71 2.91 -20.93
N MET A 266 -0.23 2.07 -20.48
CA MET A 266 -0.53 0.77 -21.12
C MET A 266 -1.60 0.92 -22.22
N GLY A 267 -2.19 2.11 -22.35
CA GLY A 267 -3.17 2.44 -23.37
C GLY A 267 -2.69 3.60 -24.26
N THR A 268 -3.60 4.11 -25.08
CA THR A 268 -3.30 5.16 -26.08
C THR A 268 -3.61 6.58 -25.60
N SER A 269 -3.74 6.77 -24.29
CA SER A 269 -3.96 8.07 -23.66
C SER A 269 -3.30 8.15 -22.29
N ILE A 270 -2.96 9.37 -21.86
CA ILE A 270 -2.43 9.66 -20.53
C ILE A 270 -2.67 11.13 -20.16
N ALA A 271 -2.90 11.41 -18.88
CA ALA A 271 -2.75 12.75 -18.31
C ALA A 271 -1.33 12.94 -17.77
N ILE A 272 -0.62 13.93 -18.29
CA ILE A 272 0.63 14.42 -17.68
C ILE A 272 0.26 15.59 -16.78
N SER A 273 0.31 15.37 -15.48
CA SER A 273 -0.07 16.32 -14.42
C SER A 273 1.15 16.90 -13.70
N SER A 274 0.88 17.71 -12.65
CA SER A 274 1.86 18.49 -11.89
C SER A 274 2.69 19.46 -12.74
N LEU A 275 2.22 19.79 -13.95
CA LEU A 275 2.86 20.75 -14.83
C LEU A 275 2.75 22.16 -14.24
N LEU A 276 3.74 23.00 -14.55
CA LEU A 276 3.76 24.40 -14.17
C LEU A 276 2.70 25.17 -14.98
N PRO A 277 1.92 26.09 -14.36
CA PRO A 277 0.95 26.91 -15.07
C PRO A 277 1.58 27.86 -16.09
N GLY A 278 0.81 28.23 -17.13
CA GLY A 278 1.23 29.17 -18.17
C GLY A 278 2.52 28.79 -18.91
N THR A 279 2.88 27.50 -18.91
CA THR A 279 4.18 27.02 -19.39
C THR A 279 4.01 26.20 -20.66
N SER A 280 4.88 26.41 -21.63
CA SER A 280 4.90 25.66 -22.88
C SER A 280 5.64 24.32 -22.73
N TYR A 281 5.01 23.26 -23.21
CA TYR A 281 5.53 21.89 -23.20
C TYR A 281 5.49 21.30 -24.60
N THR A 282 6.52 20.53 -24.92
CA THR A 282 6.63 19.75 -26.15
C THR A 282 6.77 18.29 -25.78
N PHE A 283 5.83 17.47 -26.26
CA PHE A 283 5.75 16.04 -25.96
C PHE A 283 6.04 15.18 -27.17
N THR A 284 6.68 14.05 -26.96
CA THR A 284 6.78 12.94 -27.91
C THR A 284 6.38 11.64 -27.22
N VAL A 285 5.91 10.66 -27.99
CA VAL A 285 5.48 9.35 -27.50
C VAL A 285 6.32 8.27 -28.16
N GLN A 286 6.76 7.28 -27.39
CA GLN A 286 7.53 6.13 -27.85
C GLN A 286 6.82 4.85 -27.44
N ALA A 287 6.61 3.91 -28.36
CA ALA A 287 6.09 2.59 -28.04
C ALA A 287 7.23 1.65 -27.60
N TYR A 288 6.93 0.70 -26.72
CA TYR A 288 7.87 -0.33 -26.26
C TYR A 288 7.14 -1.65 -25.95
N ASP A 289 7.88 -2.75 -25.95
CA ASP A 289 7.39 -4.07 -25.56
C ASP A 289 8.12 -4.61 -24.32
N LYS A 290 7.74 -5.81 -23.87
CA LYS A 290 8.35 -6.47 -22.72
C LYS A 290 9.77 -6.99 -23.00
N ALA A 291 10.08 -7.31 -24.26
CA ALA A 291 11.41 -7.74 -24.68
C ALA A 291 12.44 -6.58 -24.70
N GLY A 292 11.97 -5.34 -24.50
CA GLY A 292 12.79 -4.15 -24.47
C GLY A 292 13.00 -3.52 -25.84
N HIS A 293 12.30 -4.00 -26.87
CA HIS A 293 12.24 -3.31 -28.15
C HIS A 293 11.49 -2.00 -28.01
N ALA A 294 11.86 -1.01 -28.81
CA ALA A 294 11.25 0.32 -28.76
C ALA A 294 11.16 0.92 -30.16
N SER A 295 10.09 1.68 -30.41
CA SER A 295 9.97 2.47 -31.64
C SER A 295 10.87 3.71 -31.60
N GLN A 296 10.98 4.42 -32.73
CA GLN A 296 11.38 5.83 -32.67
C GLN A 296 10.30 6.65 -31.92
N GLN A 297 10.66 7.84 -31.45
CA GLN A 297 9.69 8.79 -30.91
C GLN A 297 8.78 9.35 -32.01
N SER A 298 7.52 9.61 -31.68
CA SER A 298 6.54 10.24 -32.55
C SER A 298 6.96 11.64 -33.01
N ALA A 299 6.22 12.19 -33.97
CA ALA A 299 6.22 13.64 -34.19
C ALA A 299 5.86 14.36 -32.87
N ALA A 300 6.51 15.49 -32.63
CA ALA A 300 6.31 16.26 -31.41
C ALA A 300 4.99 17.05 -31.46
N VAL A 301 4.32 17.15 -30.31
CA VAL A 301 3.16 18.02 -30.11
C VAL A 301 3.49 19.07 -29.06
N THR A 302 3.20 20.34 -29.34
CA THR A 302 3.46 21.46 -28.43
C THR A 302 2.13 22.06 -27.97
N THR A 303 2.02 22.33 -26.67
CA THR A 303 0.88 23.02 -26.06
C THR A 303 1.35 23.84 -24.86
N SER A 304 0.52 24.74 -24.34
CA SER A 304 0.80 25.49 -23.12
C SER A 304 -0.30 25.24 -22.09
N THR A 305 0.09 24.98 -20.84
CA THR A 305 -0.85 24.93 -19.72
C THR A 305 -1.54 26.28 -19.55
N ALA A 306 -2.78 26.26 -19.06
CA ALA A 306 -3.49 27.50 -18.74
C ALA A 306 -2.78 28.26 -17.62
N ALA A 307 -3.02 29.56 -17.51
CA ALA A 307 -2.56 30.34 -16.36
C ALA A 307 -3.15 29.78 -15.06
N ALA A 308 -2.44 29.97 -13.95
CA ALA A 308 -2.97 29.62 -12.64
C ALA A 308 -4.26 30.43 -12.36
N PRO A 309 -5.27 29.85 -11.70
CA PRO A 309 -6.45 30.60 -11.29
C PRO A 309 -6.07 31.82 -10.45
N ALA A 310 -6.76 32.95 -10.67
CA ALA A 310 -6.50 34.20 -9.94
C ALA A 310 -6.88 34.12 -8.45
N THR A 311 -7.75 33.17 -8.07
CA THR A 311 -8.17 32.89 -6.69
C THR A 311 -8.04 31.40 -6.42
N SER A 312 -7.49 31.05 -5.25
CA SER A 312 -7.47 29.67 -4.77
C SER A 312 -8.87 29.29 -4.28
N LYS A 313 -9.43 28.21 -4.84
CA LYS A 313 -10.64 27.59 -4.31
C LYS A 313 -10.29 26.74 -3.08
N PRO A 314 -11.24 26.50 -2.15
CA PRO A 314 -11.05 25.51 -1.10
C PRO A 314 -10.74 24.15 -1.70
N LEU A 315 -9.64 23.54 -1.24
CA LEU A 315 -9.17 22.24 -1.68
C LEU A 315 -10.07 21.13 -1.14
N LYS A 316 -10.34 20.13 -1.97
CA LYS A 316 -11.13 18.95 -1.64
C LYS A 316 -10.26 17.72 -1.84
N SER A 317 -9.85 17.08 -0.76
CA SER A 317 -9.05 15.85 -0.80
C SER A 317 -9.78 14.69 -0.14
N ALA A 318 -9.36 13.47 -0.44
CA ALA A 318 -9.84 12.29 0.28
C ALA A 318 -8.79 11.16 0.19
N TYR A 319 -8.79 10.30 1.20
CA TYR A 319 -8.01 9.08 1.18
C TYR A 319 -8.70 7.98 0.36
N PHE A 320 -7.92 7.26 -0.43
CA PHE A 320 -8.30 6.01 -1.07
C PHE A 320 -7.46 4.90 -0.47
N ASP A 321 -8.12 3.95 0.18
CA ASP A 321 -7.46 2.83 0.84
C ASP A 321 -7.04 1.76 -0.17
N GLN A 322 -5.78 1.35 -0.12
CA GLN A 322 -5.16 0.34 -1.00
C GLN A 322 -5.91 -0.99 -0.92
N TRP A 323 -6.29 -1.40 0.29
CA TRP A 323 -6.99 -2.66 0.56
C TRP A 323 -8.47 -2.64 0.20
N SER A 324 -9.03 -1.48 -0.18
CA SER A 324 -10.46 -1.33 -0.49
C SER A 324 -10.94 -2.23 -1.64
N VAL A 325 -10.00 -2.72 -2.46
CA VAL A 325 -10.26 -3.61 -3.61
C VAL A 325 -10.64 -5.05 -3.25
N TYR A 326 -10.43 -5.44 -1.99
CA TYR A 326 -10.72 -6.79 -1.49
C TYR A 326 -12.17 -6.91 -1.01
N ASP A 327 -12.39 -7.06 0.29
CA ASP A 327 -13.71 -7.33 0.88
C ASP A 327 -14.69 -6.17 0.66
N ALA A 328 -14.21 -4.93 0.66
CA ALA A 328 -15.03 -3.76 0.37
C ALA A 328 -15.42 -3.64 -1.11
N ALA A 329 -14.71 -4.34 -2.01
CA ALA A 329 -14.90 -4.29 -3.46
C ALA A 329 -15.06 -2.86 -4.02
N TYR A 330 -14.34 -1.92 -3.42
CA TYR A 330 -14.34 -0.51 -3.79
C TYR A 330 -13.09 -0.21 -4.61
N TYR A 331 -13.27 -0.06 -5.92
CA TYR A 331 -12.19 0.12 -6.87
C TYR A 331 -12.05 1.60 -7.25
N PRO A 332 -10.95 2.03 -7.89
CA PRO A 332 -10.87 3.36 -8.50
C PRO A 332 -11.97 3.62 -9.55
N LYS A 333 -12.60 2.56 -10.09
CA LYS A 333 -13.81 2.68 -10.92
C LYS A 333 -15.02 3.21 -10.14
N ASN A 334 -15.16 2.91 -8.86
CA ASN A 334 -16.23 3.47 -8.03
C ASN A 334 -16.07 4.98 -7.92
N VAL A 335 -14.83 5.47 -7.79
CA VAL A 335 -14.50 6.91 -7.79
C VAL A 335 -14.87 7.60 -9.12
N ASP A 336 -14.68 6.91 -10.25
CA ASP A 336 -15.10 7.41 -11.57
C ASP A 336 -16.64 7.43 -11.70
N THR A 337 -17.28 6.30 -11.41
CA THR A 337 -18.72 6.09 -11.66
C THR A 337 -19.62 6.87 -10.71
N SER A 338 -19.20 7.14 -9.48
CA SER A 338 -19.89 8.05 -8.56
C SER A 338 -19.69 9.54 -8.91
N GLY A 339 -18.73 9.83 -9.81
CA GLY A 339 -18.32 11.18 -10.17
C GLY A 339 -17.47 11.87 -9.08
N ALA A 340 -17.01 11.13 -8.07
CA ALA A 340 -16.10 11.63 -7.03
C ALA A 340 -14.81 12.19 -7.64
N GLY A 341 -14.24 11.52 -8.64
CA GLY A 341 -12.98 11.95 -9.29
C GLY A 341 -13.03 13.35 -9.92
N ALA A 342 -14.21 13.84 -10.31
CA ALA A 342 -14.39 15.19 -10.84
C ALA A 342 -14.61 16.27 -9.75
N LYS A 343 -14.91 15.85 -8.51
CA LYS A 343 -15.22 16.70 -7.36
C LYS A 343 -14.02 16.90 -6.42
N LEU A 344 -13.01 16.04 -6.56
CA LEU A 344 -11.77 16.06 -5.79
C LEU A 344 -10.65 16.79 -6.54
N ASP A 345 -9.82 17.50 -5.79
CA ASP A 345 -8.57 18.09 -6.27
C ASP A 345 -7.38 17.15 -6.06
N VAL A 346 -7.39 16.37 -4.97
CA VAL A 346 -6.34 15.42 -4.61
C VAL A 346 -6.96 14.12 -4.06
N ILE A 347 -6.41 12.97 -4.45
CA ILE A 347 -6.58 11.71 -3.73
C ILE A 347 -5.26 11.35 -3.06
N SER A 348 -5.28 11.07 -1.76
CA SER A 348 -4.14 10.48 -1.05
C SER A 348 -4.30 8.96 -1.08
N TYR A 349 -3.38 8.26 -1.72
CA TYR A 349 -3.37 6.79 -1.78
C TYR A 349 -2.72 6.24 -0.52
N ALA A 350 -3.51 5.50 0.27
CA ALA A 350 -3.14 4.94 1.57
C ALA A 350 -2.88 3.44 1.44
N PHE A 351 -1.81 2.85 1.94
CA PHE A 351 -0.62 3.48 2.48
C PHE A 351 0.62 2.70 2.08
N GLU A 352 1.71 3.42 1.88
CA GLU A 352 3.04 2.85 1.71
C GLU A 352 3.82 2.82 3.01
N ASN A 353 4.85 1.99 3.07
CA ASN A 353 5.59 1.70 4.29
C ASN A 353 7.10 1.96 4.19
N ILE A 354 7.74 2.07 5.35
CA ILE A 354 9.19 2.19 5.51
C ILE A 354 9.77 0.82 5.87
N HIS A 355 10.76 0.38 5.10
CA HIS A 355 11.37 -0.93 5.33
C HIS A 355 12.05 -0.99 6.72
N PRO A 356 11.76 -2.01 7.56
CA PRO A 356 12.20 -2.10 8.96
C PRO A 356 13.69 -1.89 9.22
N THR A 357 14.55 -2.41 8.35
CA THR A 357 16.02 -2.34 8.51
C THR A 357 16.69 -1.37 7.53
N ASN A 358 16.17 -1.29 6.30
CA ASN A 358 16.77 -0.47 5.26
C ASN A 358 16.32 1.00 5.33
N LEU A 359 15.21 1.32 6.00
CA LEU A 359 14.68 2.67 6.17
C LEU A 359 14.45 3.39 4.83
N ASN A 360 14.04 2.64 3.82
CA ASN A 360 13.67 3.13 2.49
C ASN A 360 12.20 2.74 2.20
N CYS A 361 11.60 3.41 1.21
CA CYS A 361 10.36 2.91 0.62
C CYS A 361 10.60 1.53 -0.01
N PHE A 362 9.62 0.65 0.13
CA PHE A 362 9.69 -0.72 -0.39
C PHE A 362 8.31 -1.22 -0.76
N GLU A 363 8.30 -2.34 -1.47
CA GLU A 363 7.11 -3.04 -1.92
C GLU A 363 7.24 -4.52 -1.54
N ALA A 364 6.15 -5.12 -1.11
CA ALA A 364 6.06 -6.53 -0.73
C ALA A 364 4.62 -7.01 -0.96
N VAL A 365 4.38 -8.32 -0.78
CA VAL A 365 3.02 -8.84 -0.62
C VAL A 365 2.95 -9.44 0.77
N LYS A 366 2.57 -8.59 1.73
CA LYS A 366 2.44 -8.95 3.14
C LYS A 366 1.42 -8.02 3.79
N ALA A 367 0.29 -8.58 4.22
CA ALA A 367 -0.71 -7.85 4.97
C ALA A 367 -0.17 -7.37 6.33
N SER A 368 -0.70 -6.25 6.82
CA SER A 368 -0.59 -5.89 8.23
C SER A 368 -1.41 -6.86 9.10
N ASP A 369 -1.03 -7.00 10.37
CA ASP A 369 -1.87 -7.69 11.35
C ASP A 369 -2.96 -6.76 11.91
N ALA A 370 -3.94 -6.43 11.08
CA ALA A 370 -5.08 -5.58 11.45
C ALA A 370 -6.03 -6.24 12.48
N SER A 371 -5.87 -7.54 12.75
CA SER A 371 -6.72 -8.26 13.71
C SER A 371 -6.26 -8.10 15.16
N HIS A 372 -5.05 -7.56 15.39
CA HIS A 372 -4.45 -7.37 16.70
C HIS A 372 -3.77 -6.00 16.77
N GLU A 373 -4.54 -4.95 16.99
CA GLU A 373 -4.05 -3.56 17.16
C GLU A 373 -3.07 -3.38 18.35
N ASP A 374 -2.96 -4.37 19.23
CA ASP A 374 -1.99 -4.43 20.32
C ASP A 374 -0.66 -5.11 19.91
N ASN A 375 -0.55 -5.63 18.69
CA ASN A 375 0.67 -6.27 18.19
C ASN A 375 1.74 -5.21 17.83
N PRO A 376 2.88 -5.14 18.56
CA PRO A 376 3.91 -4.13 18.32
C PRO A 376 4.63 -4.24 16.96
N ASN A 377 4.38 -5.29 16.19
CA ASN A 377 5.00 -5.55 14.90
C ASN A 377 3.96 -5.71 13.78
N ALA A 378 2.72 -5.24 13.99
CA ALA A 378 1.63 -5.42 13.03
C ALA A 378 1.96 -4.90 11.62
N GLY A 379 2.73 -3.80 11.51
CA GLY A 379 3.14 -3.20 10.25
C GLY A 379 4.52 -3.63 9.73
N ASP A 380 5.26 -4.48 10.43
CA ASP A 380 6.67 -4.74 10.09
C ASP A 380 6.80 -5.42 8.73
N GLY A 381 7.34 -4.71 7.73
CA GLY A 381 7.55 -5.25 6.39
C GLY A 381 6.25 -5.51 5.62
N ALA A 382 5.12 -4.98 6.10
CA ALA A 382 3.84 -5.04 5.42
C ALA A 382 3.79 -4.02 4.26
N ALA A 383 3.28 -4.47 3.12
CA ALA A 383 3.04 -3.71 1.89
C ALA A 383 2.19 -4.60 0.96
N ASP A 384 1.57 -4.03 -0.08
CA ASP A 384 0.66 -4.76 -0.95
C ASP A 384 0.83 -4.46 -2.43
N ALA A 385 2.02 -4.79 -2.94
CA ALA A 385 2.36 -4.75 -4.36
C ALA A 385 1.31 -5.46 -5.23
N TYR A 386 0.56 -6.43 -4.67
CA TYR A 386 -0.52 -7.08 -5.38
C TYR A 386 -1.65 -6.08 -5.70
N ALA A 387 -2.25 -5.45 -4.70
CA ALA A 387 -3.25 -4.41 -4.91
C ALA A 387 -2.70 -3.22 -5.73
N ASP A 388 -1.44 -2.84 -5.45
CA ASP A 388 -0.83 -1.65 -6.03
C ASP A 388 -0.63 -1.78 -7.53
N TYR A 389 0.06 -2.82 -8.00
CA TYR A 389 0.45 -2.91 -9.40
C TYR A 389 0.47 -4.30 -10.05
N GLN A 390 0.03 -5.37 -9.35
CA GLN A 390 0.01 -6.73 -9.92
C GLN A 390 -1.40 -7.28 -10.18
N MET A 391 -2.41 -6.85 -9.41
CA MET A 391 -3.78 -7.33 -9.52
C MET A 391 -4.34 -7.02 -10.91
N ASP A 392 -4.79 -8.06 -11.62
CA ASP A 392 -5.41 -7.89 -12.94
C ASP A 392 -6.83 -7.33 -12.81
N TYR A 393 -7.10 -6.21 -13.49
CA TYR A 393 -8.45 -5.66 -13.58
C TYR A 393 -9.16 -6.15 -14.84
N THR A 394 -10.40 -6.62 -14.68
CA THR A 394 -11.30 -6.88 -15.83
C THR A 394 -11.97 -5.58 -16.27
N GLY A 395 -12.49 -5.54 -17.50
CA GLY A 395 -13.32 -4.41 -17.96
C GLY A 395 -14.51 -4.07 -17.06
N ALA A 396 -15.00 -5.03 -16.27
CA ALA A 396 -16.09 -4.81 -15.31
C ALA A 396 -15.68 -3.94 -14.12
N ILE A 397 -14.41 -3.97 -13.71
CA ILE A 397 -13.88 -3.24 -12.54
C ILE A 397 -12.83 -2.18 -12.89
N SER A 398 -12.36 -2.12 -14.14
CA SER A 398 -11.42 -1.08 -14.59
C SER A 398 -12.10 0.26 -14.89
N VAL A 399 -11.33 1.33 -14.72
CA VAL A 399 -11.79 2.71 -14.92
C VAL A 399 -12.11 2.95 -16.40
N ASP A 400 -11.25 2.53 -17.32
CA ASP A 400 -11.46 2.74 -18.76
C ASP A 400 -12.33 1.66 -19.42
N GLY A 401 -12.73 0.63 -18.68
CA GLY A 401 -13.57 -0.47 -19.17
C GLY A 401 -12.81 -1.54 -19.95
N SER A 402 -11.48 -1.46 -20.04
CA SER A 402 -10.63 -2.48 -20.65
C SER A 402 -10.14 -3.52 -19.63
N THR A 403 -9.82 -4.73 -20.10
CA THR A 403 -9.17 -5.75 -19.27
C THR A 403 -7.66 -5.57 -19.38
N ASP A 404 -6.98 -5.60 -18.23
CA ASP A 404 -5.53 -5.54 -18.14
C ASP A 404 -4.89 -6.72 -18.89
N ASP A 405 -3.81 -6.44 -19.62
CA ASP A 405 -2.99 -7.49 -20.21
C ASP A 405 -2.06 -8.06 -19.13
N TRP A 406 -2.04 -9.38 -18.98
CA TRP A 406 -1.21 -10.05 -17.97
C TRP A 406 0.30 -9.77 -18.15
N GLN A 407 0.74 -9.40 -19.35
CA GLN A 407 2.13 -9.07 -19.68
C GLN A 407 2.48 -7.61 -19.36
N GLN A 408 1.49 -6.74 -19.14
CA GLN A 408 1.74 -5.32 -18.96
C GLN A 408 2.49 -5.05 -17.65
N PRO A 409 3.46 -4.14 -17.64
CA PRO A 409 4.31 -3.88 -16.47
C PRO A 409 3.59 -3.14 -15.34
N LEU A 410 2.36 -2.67 -15.53
CA LEU A 410 1.61 -1.98 -14.49
C LEU A 410 0.12 -2.32 -14.56
N LYS A 411 -0.39 -2.93 -13.49
CA LYS A 411 -1.79 -3.27 -13.29
C LYS A 411 -2.29 -2.61 -12.00
N GLY A 412 -3.20 -3.25 -11.27
CA GLY A 412 -3.61 -2.84 -9.94
C GLY A 412 -4.19 -1.44 -9.86
N ASN A 413 -4.30 -0.94 -8.63
CA ASN A 413 -4.74 0.42 -8.33
C ASN A 413 -3.94 1.46 -9.11
N PHE A 414 -2.62 1.28 -9.24
CA PHE A 414 -1.72 2.23 -9.88
C PHE A 414 -2.08 2.47 -11.36
N ASN A 415 -2.41 1.41 -12.12
CA ASN A 415 -2.90 1.58 -13.49
C ASN A 415 -4.26 2.31 -13.50
N GLN A 416 -5.18 1.92 -12.64
CA GLN A 416 -6.52 2.50 -12.61
C GLN A 416 -6.51 3.99 -12.20
N LEU A 417 -5.64 4.38 -11.26
CA LEU A 417 -5.43 5.76 -10.85
C LEU A 417 -4.90 6.63 -12.00
N ARG A 418 -4.00 6.09 -12.83
CA ARG A 418 -3.56 6.77 -14.07
C ARG A 418 -4.72 6.99 -15.03
N GLN A 419 -5.58 5.99 -15.22
CA GLN A 419 -6.76 6.10 -16.07
C GLN A 419 -7.77 7.12 -15.52
N LEU A 420 -7.95 7.14 -14.19
CA LEU A 420 -8.81 8.11 -13.51
C LEU A 420 -8.33 9.55 -13.74
N LYS A 421 -7.02 9.80 -13.69
CA LYS A 421 -6.43 11.11 -14.02
C LYS A 421 -6.63 11.51 -15.49
N ALA A 422 -6.61 10.56 -16.42
CA ALA A 422 -6.93 10.86 -17.83
C ALA A 422 -8.38 11.36 -17.99
N LYS A 423 -9.32 10.78 -17.25
CA LYS A 423 -10.71 11.24 -17.18
C LYS A 423 -10.89 12.53 -16.38
N ASN A 424 -10.04 12.78 -15.38
CA ASN A 424 -10.11 13.92 -14.47
C ASN A 424 -8.75 14.64 -14.33
N PRO A 425 -8.28 15.42 -15.32
CA PRO A 425 -6.92 15.97 -15.35
C PRO A 425 -6.68 17.13 -14.39
N ASN A 426 -7.70 17.58 -13.66
CA ASN A 426 -7.49 18.47 -12.50
C ASN A 426 -7.11 17.68 -11.26
N LEU A 427 -7.49 16.39 -11.19
CA LEU A 427 -7.19 15.50 -10.08
C LEU A 427 -5.69 15.22 -10.04
N ARG A 428 -5.13 15.38 -8.84
CA ARG A 428 -3.78 14.96 -8.49
C ARG A 428 -3.84 13.78 -7.54
N ILE A 429 -2.79 12.99 -7.49
CA ILE A 429 -2.72 11.83 -6.59
C ILE A 429 -1.44 11.89 -5.78
N THR A 430 -1.53 11.96 -4.46
CA THR A 430 -0.39 11.84 -3.55
C THR A 430 -0.27 10.40 -3.07
N LEU A 431 0.97 9.94 -2.88
CA LEU A 431 1.26 8.68 -2.21
C LEU A 431 1.40 8.96 -0.71
N SER A 432 0.57 8.36 0.14
CA SER A 432 0.68 8.54 1.59
C SER A 432 1.58 7.47 2.20
N LEU A 433 2.67 7.92 2.81
CA LEU A 433 3.61 7.08 3.55
C LEU A 433 3.19 7.07 5.01
N GLY A 434 2.99 5.88 5.58
CA GLY A 434 2.65 5.73 7.00
C GLY A 434 1.19 5.37 7.25
N GLY A 435 0.51 6.20 8.03
CA GLY A 435 -0.73 5.86 8.71
C GLY A 435 -0.48 5.09 9.99
N TRP A 436 -1.56 4.76 10.69
CA TRP A 436 -1.55 4.18 12.04
C TRP A 436 -0.54 3.04 12.20
N THR A 437 -0.67 1.98 11.42
CA THR A 437 0.11 0.73 11.57
C THR A 437 1.50 0.79 10.91
N TYR A 438 1.73 1.65 9.90
CA TYR A 438 3.01 1.72 9.17
C TYR A 438 3.95 2.83 9.67
N SER A 439 3.58 3.53 10.75
CA SER A 439 4.36 4.65 11.28
C SER A 439 5.60 4.27 12.09
N LYS A 440 5.80 2.98 12.38
CA LYS A 440 6.82 2.51 13.34
C LYS A 440 8.24 3.01 13.09
N TYR A 441 8.67 3.05 11.83
CA TYR A 441 10.07 3.31 11.47
C TYR A 441 10.37 4.75 11.05
N PHE A 442 9.41 5.68 11.20
CA PHE A 442 9.66 7.09 10.90
C PHE A 442 10.74 7.69 11.81
N SER A 443 10.70 7.41 13.12
CA SER A 443 11.69 7.98 14.05
C SER A 443 13.12 7.59 13.65
N ASP A 444 13.32 6.32 13.25
CA ASP A 444 14.62 5.84 12.76
C ASP A 444 15.03 6.49 11.44
N ALA A 445 14.12 6.54 10.47
CA ALA A 445 14.40 7.12 9.16
C ALA A 445 14.67 8.63 9.26
N ALA A 446 13.99 9.33 10.17
CA ALA A 446 14.14 10.76 10.40
C ALA A 446 15.40 11.13 11.23
N ALA A 447 15.97 10.18 11.98
CA ALA A 447 16.97 10.43 13.02
C ALA A 447 18.23 11.17 12.55
N THR A 448 18.74 10.85 11.36
CA THR A 448 19.99 11.43 10.82
C THR A 448 19.80 12.00 9.43
N ASP A 449 20.71 12.90 9.02
CA ASP A 449 20.72 13.44 7.66
C ASP A 449 20.84 12.35 6.59
N ALA A 450 21.70 11.36 6.83
CA ALA A 450 21.91 10.25 5.90
C ALA A 450 20.67 9.35 5.76
N SER A 451 20.00 9.00 6.86
CA SER A 451 18.78 8.20 6.83
C SER A 451 17.62 8.97 6.17
N ARG A 452 17.48 10.28 6.41
CA ARG A 452 16.45 11.09 5.76
C ARG A 452 16.64 11.13 4.26
N LYS A 453 17.86 11.43 3.80
CA LYS A 453 18.21 11.43 2.37
C LYS A 453 17.95 10.08 1.72
N LYS A 454 18.26 8.98 2.41
CA LYS A 454 18.01 7.63 1.94
C LYS A 454 16.51 7.36 1.76
N LEU A 455 15.70 7.65 2.78
CA LEU A 455 14.25 7.50 2.69
C LEU A 455 13.69 8.32 1.52
N VAL A 456 13.93 9.63 1.53
CA VAL A 456 13.36 10.57 0.54
C VAL A 456 13.75 10.18 -0.89
N SER A 457 15.02 9.91 -1.13
CA SER A 457 15.48 9.55 -2.48
C SER A 457 14.89 8.23 -2.97
N SER A 458 14.71 7.25 -2.08
CA SER A 458 14.10 5.97 -2.43
C SER A 458 12.62 6.10 -2.80
N CYS A 459 11.85 6.91 -2.07
CA CYS A 459 10.43 7.11 -2.34
C CYS A 459 10.22 7.89 -3.65
N ILE A 460 11.04 8.91 -3.91
CA ILE A 460 11.02 9.63 -5.19
C ILE A 460 11.38 8.70 -6.35
N ASP A 461 12.38 7.84 -6.18
CA ASP A 461 12.80 6.91 -7.23
C ASP A 461 11.73 5.85 -7.54
N MET A 462 11.17 5.23 -6.51
CA MET A 462 10.16 4.18 -6.65
C MET A 462 8.85 4.73 -7.20
N PHE A 463 8.29 5.77 -6.57
CA PHE A 463 6.92 6.18 -6.84
C PHE A 463 6.79 7.36 -7.80
N LEU A 464 7.68 8.36 -7.75
CA LEU A 464 7.57 9.50 -8.67
C LEU A 464 8.26 9.26 -10.02
N LYS A 465 9.46 8.66 -10.01
CA LYS A 465 10.09 8.19 -11.25
C LYS A 465 9.48 6.88 -11.73
N GLY A 466 8.77 6.15 -10.86
CA GLY A 466 8.02 4.95 -11.21
C GLY A 466 8.86 3.68 -11.32
N ASN A 467 10.02 3.62 -10.68
CA ASN A 467 10.88 2.43 -10.67
C ASN A 467 10.37 1.37 -9.67
N LEU A 468 9.18 0.84 -9.93
CA LEU A 468 8.58 -0.21 -9.11
C LEU A 468 9.42 -1.50 -9.21
N PRO A 469 9.63 -2.23 -8.11
CA PRO A 469 10.40 -3.48 -8.16
C PRO A 469 9.67 -4.58 -8.91
N THR A 470 10.42 -5.39 -9.65
CA THR A 470 9.93 -6.59 -10.32
C THR A 470 10.19 -7.84 -9.49
N GLY A 471 9.43 -8.91 -9.73
CA GLY A 471 9.64 -10.21 -9.08
C GLY A 471 9.14 -10.26 -7.63
N VAL A 472 8.41 -9.23 -7.17
CA VAL A 472 7.80 -9.22 -5.83
C VAL A 472 6.77 -10.35 -5.78
N ALA A 473 6.95 -11.27 -4.84
CA ALA A 473 6.16 -12.52 -4.74
C ALA A 473 6.14 -13.37 -6.05
N GLY A 474 7.14 -13.22 -6.92
CA GLY A 474 7.23 -13.96 -8.19
C GLY A 474 6.45 -13.35 -9.36
N ASP A 475 5.75 -12.23 -9.17
CA ASP A 475 5.06 -11.53 -10.25
C ASP A 475 6.02 -10.67 -11.09
N ALA A 476 5.81 -10.64 -12.41
CA ALA A 476 6.71 -9.97 -13.35
C ALA A 476 6.41 -8.47 -13.55
N SER A 477 5.33 -7.96 -12.98
CA SER A 477 4.93 -6.55 -13.06
C SER A 477 5.96 -5.66 -12.36
N GLY A 478 5.90 -4.36 -12.66
CA GLY A 478 6.88 -3.36 -12.25
C GLY A 478 7.94 -3.10 -13.31
N GLY A 479 9.08 -2.59 -12.86
CA GLY A 479 10.24 -2.28 -13.68
C GLY A 479 10.45 -0.78 -13.88
N ALA A 480 11.53 -0.45 -14.60
CA ALA A 480 11.98 0.93 -14.77
C ALA A 480 10.88 1.82 -15.35
N ALA A 481 10.52 2.85 -14.58
CA ALA A 481 9.49 3.83 -14.89
C ALA A 481 8.08 3.27 -15.20
N SER A 482 7.78 2.03 -14.80
CA SER A 482 6.45 1.41 -14.96
C SER A 482 5.34 2.24 -14.30
N GLY A 483 5.63 2.86 -13.14
CA GLY A 483 4.72 3.73 -12.40
C GLY A 483 4.82 5.24 -12.73
N ALA A 484 5.59 5.63 -13.74
CA ALA A 484 5.90 7.05 -13.96
C ALA A 484 4.64 7.86 -14.34
N GLY A 485 4.44 8.99 -13.65
CA GLY A 485 3.35 9.93 -13.92
C GLY A 485 2.04 9.63 -13.18
N ILE A 486 2.00 8.60 -12.33
CA ILE A 486 0.84 8.27 -11.50
C ILE A 486 0.72 9.29 -10.36
N PHE A 487 1.78 9.44 -9.58
CA PHE A 487 1.80 10.30 -8.41
C PHE A 487 2.26 11.72 -8.72
N ASP A 488 1.62 12.67 -8.06
CA ASP A 488 1.79 14.12 -8.10
C ASP A 488 2.46 14.68 -6.85
N GLY A 489 2.86 13.81 -5.93
CA GLY A 489 3.52 14.20 -4.69
C GLY A 489 3.56 13.08 -3.68
N ILE A 490 4.06 13.42 -2.50
CA ILE A 490 4.15 12.53 -1.34
C ILE A 490 3.43 13.19 -0.17
N ASP A 491 2.60 12.39 0.50
CA ASP A 491 1.96 12.71 1.75
C ASP A 491 2.68 11.95 2.89
N ILE A 492 2.89 12.62 4.03
CA ILE A 492 3.56 12.04 5.20
C ILE A 492 2.53 11.90 6.33
N ASP A 493 2.19 10.68 6.66
CA ASP A 493 1.29 10.35 7.76
C ASP A 493 2.05 9.61 8.87
N TRP A 494 2.84 10.37 9.64
CA TRP A 494 3.60 9.85 10.78
C TRP A 494 2.76 9.97 12.05
N GLU A 495 2.38 8.82 12.61
CA GLU A 495 1.58 8.70 13.82
C GLU A 495 2.37 8.10 15.01
N TYR A 496 3.02 8.87 15.88
CA TYR A 496 3.21 10.33 15.84
C TYR A 496 4.65 10.72 16.23
N PRO A 497 5.21 11.81 15.67
CA PRO A 497 6.51 12.32 16.08
C PRO A 497 6.60 12.53 17.59
N GLY A 498 7.60 11.92 18.24
CA GLY A 498 7.96 12.20 19.63
C GLY A 498 6.96 11.74 20.68
N SER A 499 5.92 10.99 20.30
CA SER A 499 4.88 10.54 21.20
C SER A 499 4.75 9.02 21.22
N ALA A 500 4.51 8.48 22.40
CA ALA A 500 4.15 7.07 22.59
C ALA A 500 2.68 6.76 22.25
N GLY A 501 1.87 7.78 21.95
CA GLY A 501 0.43 7.61 21.70
C GLY A 501 0.06 7.35 20.24
N GLY A 502 0.94 6.75 19.46
CA GLY A 502 0.61 6.13 18.17
C GLY A 502 0.36 4.62 18.34
N HIS A 503 0.32 3.88 17.23
CA HIS A 503 0.17 2.43 17.26
C HIS A 503 1.23 1.75 18.14
N THR A 504 0.84 0.65 18.79
CA THR A 504 1.69 -0.12 19.69
C THR A 504 3.00 -0.51 18.99
N GLY A 505 4.13 -0.31 19.67
CA GLY A 505 5.45 -0.65 19.11
C GLY A 505 6.06 0.40 18.19
N ASN A 506 5.37 1.51 17.89
CA ASN A 506 5.98 2.61 17.13
C ASN A 506 7.22 3.15 17.85
N HIS A 507 8.30 3.38 17.10
CA HIS A 507 9.48 4.02 17.64
C HIS A 507 9.23 5.53 17.73
N TYR A 508 9.69 6.13 18.82
CA TYR A 508 9.60 7.57 19.05
C TYR A 508 10.80 8.08 19.84
N SER A 509 11.12 9.35 19.65
CA SER A 509 12.22 10.03 20.30
C SER A 509 11.86 11.49 20.55
N ALA A 510 12.36 12.09 21.64
CA ALA A 510 12.22 13.53 21.86
C ALA A 510 12.82 14.37 20.71
N ALA A 511 13.80 13.82 19.98
CA ALA A 511 14.41 14.46 18.81
C ALA A 511 13.47 14.51 17.59
N ASP A 512 12.39 13.72 17.59
CA ASP A 512 11.43 13.67 16.48
C ASP A 512 10.80 15.04 16.21
N LYS A 513 10.69 15.91 17.22
CA LYS A 513 10.20 17.28 17.04
C LYS A 513 10.99 18.05 15.98
N GLN A 514 12.32 17.99 16.04
CA GLN A 514 13.17 18.63 15.05
C GLN A 514 13.41 17.73 13.83
N ASN A 515 13.45 16.41 14.01
CA ASN A 515 13.69 15.47 12.92
C ASN A 515 12.52 15.44 11.92
N PHE A 516 11.27 15.60 12.38
CA PHE A 516 10.11 15.71 11.49
C PHE A 516 10.22 16.96 10.60
N THR A 517 10.52 18.12 11.18
CA THR A 517 10.79 19.34 10.40
C THR A 517 11.92 19.14 9.38
N ALA A 518 13.01 18.49 9.81
CA ALA A 518 14.15 18.21 8.93
C ALA A 518 13.81 17.21 7.81
N LEU A 519 12.93 16.24 8.07
CA LEU A 519 12.43 15.29 7.08
C LEU A 519 11.57 15.99 6.02
N LEU A 520 10.64 16.85 6.45
CA LEU A 520 9.84 17.66 5.52
C LEU A 520 10.70 18.59 4.67
N ALA A 521 11.73 19.20 5.25
CA ALA A 521 12.69 20.01 4.51
C ALA A 521 13.46 19.20 3.45
N GLU A 522 13.87 17.97 3.78
CA GLU A 522 14.56 17.07 2.86
C GLU A 522 13.65 16.63 1.71
N PHE A 523 12.40 16.23 2.00
CA PHE A 523 11.41 15.93 0.97
C PHE A 523 11.21 17.12 0.03
N ARG A 524 10.96 18.31 0.57
CA ARG A 524 10.72 19.52 -0.24
C ARG A 524 11.89 19.79 -1.18
N SER A 525 13.12 19.72 -0.66
CA SER A 525 14.36 19.94 -1.43
C SER A 525 14.48 18.98 -2.61
N GLN A 526 14.33 17.67 -2.38
CA GLN A 526 14.47 16.69 -3.46
C GLN A 526 13.29 16.70 -4.43
N LEU A 527 12.07 16.95 -3.96
CA LEU A 527 10.88 17.12 -4.80
C LEU A 527 11.02 18.32 -5.74
N ASP A 528 11.54 19.45 -5.23
CA ASP A 528 11.79 20.64 -6.05
C ASP A 528 12.90 20.40 -7.07
N SER A 529 13.98 19.71 -6.67
CA SER A 529 15.07 19.35 -7.57
C SER A 529 14.59 18.44 -8.71
N TYR A 530 13.86 17.37 -8.38
CA TYR A 530 13.31 16.47 -9.38
C TYR A 530 12.26 17.18 -10.24
N GLY A 531 11.33 17.91 -9.63
CA GLY A 531 10.31 18.71 -10.31
C GLY A 531 10.91 19.67 -11.32
N ALA A 532 11.94 20.42 -10.95
CA ALA A 532 12.65 21.32 -11.87
C ALA A 532 13.25 20.58 -13.08
N SER A 533 13.78 19.37 -12.87
CA SER A 533 14.37 18.56 -13.96
C SER A 533 13.33 18.08 -14.99
N VAL A 534 12.09 17.83 -14.57
CA VAL A 534 11.00 17.35 -15.44
C VAL A 534 9.95 18.42 -15.75
N GLY A 535 10.17 19.66 -15.32
CA GLY A 535 9.25 20.79 -15.52
C GLY A 535 7.92 20.62 -14.78
N LYS A 536 7.94 20.07 -13.56
CA LYS A 536 6.77 19.85 -12.70
C LYS A 536 6.95 20.49 -11.32
N LYS A 537 5.84 20.72 -10.61
CA LYS A 537 5.82 21.00 -9.16
C LYS A 537 5.05 19.88 -8.46
N PHE A 538 5.77 19.04 -7.72
CA PHE A 538 5.18 17.97 -6.92
C PHE A 538 4.69 18.50 -5.56
N LEU A 539 3.57 17.94 -5.10
CA LEU A 539 3.00 18.20 -3.78
C LEU A 539 3.86 17.57 -2.69
N LEU A 540 3.98 18.27 -1.56
CA LEU A 540 4.37 17.69 -0.28
C LEU A 540 3.29 18.02 0.75
N THR A 541 2.66 17.00 1.31
CA THR A 541 1.57 17.13 2.29
C THR A 541 1.88 16.29 3.53
N ALA A 542 1.10 16.48 4.58
CA ALA A 542 1.15 15.62 5.74
C ALA A 542 -0.22 15.53 6.41
N ALA A 543 -0.60 14.33 6.85
CA ALA A 543 -1.64 14.15 7.85
C ALA A 543 -1.05 14.45 9.23
N LEU A 544 -1.70 15.33 10.00
CA LEU A 544 -1.20 15.80 11.30
C LEU A 544 -2.22 15.60 12.42
N PRO A 545 -1.77 15.33 13.66
CA PRO A 545 -2.65 14.97 14.77
C PRO A 545 -3.49 16.13 15.29
N SER A 546 -4.63 15.80 15.92
CA SER A 546 -5.50 16.80 16.53
C SER A 546 -5.23 17.08 18.01
N GLY A 547 -4.63 16.13 18.73
CA GLY A 547 -4.40 16.23 20.17
C GLY A 547 -3.22 17.12 20.52
N GLN A 548 -3.42 18.09 21.41
CA GLN A 548 -2.37 18.98 21.91
C GLN A 548 -1.19 18.24 22.59
N ASP A 549 -1.46 17.06 23.15
CA ASP A 549 -0.45 16.14 23.69
C ASP A 549 0.46 15.51 22.60
N LYS A 550 0.02 15.52 21.34
CA LYS A 550 0.82 15.17 20.16
C LYS A 550 1.41 16.39 19.48
N ILE A 551 0.60 17.45 19.27
CA ILE A 551 1.00 18.68 18.58
C ILE A 551 2.18 19.38 19.27
N GLN A 552 2.32 19.26 20.60
CA GLN A 552 3.49 19.78 21.32
C GLN A 552 4.85 19.25 20.82
N TYR A 553 4.86 18.11 20.13
CA TYR A 553 6.04 17.52 19.51
C TYR A 553 6.22 17.92 18.04
N ILE A 554 5.48 18.90 17.54
CA ILE A 554 5.60 19.43 16.17
C ILE A 554 6.06 20.88 16.22
N GLU A 555 7.00 21.27 15.36
CA GLU A 555 7.37 22.68 15.16
C GLU A 555 6.37 23.36 14.21
N THR A 556 5.15 23.58 14.71
CA THR A 556 4.02 24.15 13.96
C THR A 556 4.36 25.45 13.23
N ASP A 557 5.28 26.25 13.78
CA ASP A 557 5.73 27.53 13.23
C ASP A 557 6.72 27.39 12.06
N LYS A 558 7.21 26.19 11.79
CA LYS A 558 8.23 25.92 10.76
C LYS A 558 7.73 25.04 9.63
N ILE A 559 6.96 24.00 9.94
CA ILE A 559 6.61 22.97 8.96
C ILE A 559 5.78 23.51 7.78
N GLY A 560 4.99 24.58 8.00
CA GLY A 560 4.20 25.23 6.95
C GLY A 560 5.02 25.87 5.82
N ALA A 561 6.33 26.05 6.00
CA ALA A 561 7.24 26.51 4.95
C ALA A 561 7.55 25.42 3.90
N TYR A 562 7.43 24.15 4.28
CA TYR A 562 7.76 23.01 3.41
C TYR A 562 6.53 22.36 2.79
N LEU A 563 5.43 22.29 3.55
CA LEU A 563 4.20 21.68 3.09
C LEU A 563 3.45 22.59 2.10
N ASP A 564 2.87 22.00 1.06
CA ASP A 564 1.87 22.67 0.23
C ASP A 564 0.58 22.89 1.03
N TYR A 565 0.14 21.87 1.79
CA TYR A 565 -0.92 21.93 2.80
C TYR A 565 -0.76 20.77 3.82
N ALA A 566 -1.53 20.81 4.90
CA ALA A 566 -1.64 19.72 5.87
C ALA A 566 -3.10 19.31 6.06
N ASP A 567 -3.34 18.00 6.02
CA ASP A 567 -4.61 17.36 6.35
C ASP A 567 -4.63 17.17 7.88
N ILE A 568 -5.45 17.94 8.61
CA ILE A 568 -5.50 17.83 10.09
C ILE A 568 -6.57 16.83 10.49
N MET A 569 -6.17 15.72 11.12
CA MET A 569 -7.02 14.57 11.46
C MET A 569 -8.01 14.88 12.59
N THR A 570 -8.98 15.75 12.33
CA THR A 570 -9.96 16.32 13.28
C THR A 570 -11.10 15.36 13.64
N TYR A 571 -10.73 14.11 13.87
CA TYR A 571 -11.58 12.99 14.24
C TYR A 571 -10.81 12.11 15.24
N ASP A 572 -11.37 10.96 15.63
CA ASP A 572 -10.73 10.01 16.55
C ASP A 572 -10.41 10.57 17.94
N MET A 573 -11.13 11.60 18.36
CA MET A 573 -10.96 12.20 19.68
C MET A 573 -11.50 11.29 20.80
N HIS A 574 -12.49 10.46 20.46
CA HIS A 574 -13.10 9.46 21.35
C HIS A 574 -13.54 8.22 20.58
N GLY A 575 -13.41 7.06 21.19
CA GLY A 575 -13.70 5.78 20.57
C GLY A 575 -13.77 4.63 21.56
N SER A 576 -14.01 3.41 21.07
CA SER A 576 -14.20 2.21 21.89
C SER A 576 -13.00 1.82 22.75
N TRP A 577 -11.82 2.41 22.54
CA TRP A 577 -10.69 2.34 23.47
C TRP A 577 -11.02 2.91 24.86
N ASP A 578 -12.00 3.82 24.94
CA ASP A 578 -12.69 4.19 26.18
C ASP A 578 -13.68 3.06 26.55
N ALA A 579 -13.16 1.89 26.91
CA ALA A 579 -13.90 0.61 26.90
C ALA A 579 -15.16 0.61 27.79
N THR A 580 -15.16 1.36 28.89
CA THR A 580 -16.32 1.48 29.80
C THR A 580 -17.10 2.79 29.62
N GLY A 581 -16.79 3.52 28.55
CA GLY A 581 -17.15 4.92 28.38
C GLY A 581 -16.40 5.84 29.35
N PRO A 582 -16.87 7.09 29.51
CA PRO A 582 -18.12 7.60 28.97
C PRO A 582 -18.12 7.64 27.44
N THR A 583 -19.25 7.29 26.82
CA THR A 583 -19.48 7.59 25.40
C THR A 583 -19.30 9.08 25.16
N ASN A 584 -18.67 9.45 24.05
CA ASN A 584 -18.40 10.84 23.73
C ASN A 584 -18.38 11.00 22.20
N LEU A 585 -18.30 12.24 21.74
CA LEU A 585 -18.24 12.61 20.34
C LEU A 585 -16.81 12.40 19.81
N GLN A 586 -16.65 11.77 18.65
CA GLN A 586 -15.31 11.49 18.11
C GLN A 586 -14.66 12.72 17.44
N ASP A 587 -15.48 13.72 17.13
CA ASP A 587 -15.15 14.88 16.32
C ASP A 587 -15.92 16.15 16.78
N PRO A 588 -15.91 16.51 18.09
CA PRO A 588 -16.57 17.72 18.56
C PRO A 588 -15.95 18.97 17.91
N LEU A 589 -16.75 19.78 17.22
CA LEU A 589 -16.27 21.00 16.57
C LEU A 589 -15.81 22.03 17.62
N HIS A 590 -16.53 22.10 18.73
CA HIS A 590 -16.29 23.01 19.84
C HIS A 590 -16.19 22.27 21.18
N ASP A 591 -15.59 22.92 22.17
CA ASP A 591 -15.55 22.41 23.55
C ASP A 591 -16.94 22.35 24.19
N SER A 592 -17.12 21.41 25.12
CA SER A 592 -18.37 21.24 25.87
C SER A 592 -18.10 21.21 27.37
N PRO A 593 -18.71 22.11 28.17
CA PRO A 593 -18.65 22.03 29.62
C PRO A 593 -19.29 20.77 30.21
N ALA A 594 -20.13 20.09 29.43
CA ALA A 594 -20.77 18.83 29.81
C ALA A 594 -19.91 17.60 29.52
N ASP A 595 -18.82 17.76 28.76
CA ASP A 595 -17.87 16.69 28.54
C ASP A 595 -17.34 16.21 29.90
N PRO A 596 -17.42 14.91 30.23
CA PRO A 596 -16.99 14.35 31.51
C PRO A 596 -15.52 13.92 31.57
N THR A 597 -14.80 13.97 30.44
CA THR A 597 -13.42 13.49 30.33
C THR A 597 -12.45 14.36 31.12
N THR A 598 -11.28 13.80 31.43
CA THR A 598 -10.23 14.58 32.10
C THR A 598 -9.57 15.50 31.08
N PRO A 599 -9.39 16.80 31.38
CA PRO A 599 -8.59 17.68 30.55
C PRO A 599 -7.19 17.13 30.26
N ILE A 600 -6.68 17.43 29.07
CA ILE A 600 -5.35 16.97 28.65
C ILE A 600 -4.30 17.81 29.37
N ALA A 601 -3.43 17.14 30.12
CA ALA A 601 -2.29 17.78 30.78
C ALA A 601 -1.26 18.30 29.76
N PRO A 602 -0.48 19.35 30.10
CA PRO A 602 -0.49 20.11 31.36
C PRO A 602 -1.57 21.21 31.44
N GLY A 603 -2.33 21.44 30.38
CA GLY A 603 -3.37 22.47 30.32
C GLY A 603 -4.73 22.03 30.85
N THR A 604 -5.77 22.73 30.41
CA THR A 604 -7.17 22.50 30.82
C THR A 604 -8.11 22.23 29.65
N ALA A 605 -7.58 22.17 28.43
CA ALA A 605 -8.36 21.91 27.23
C ALA A 605 -8.62 20.41 27.04
N LYS A 606 -9.74 20.11 26.37
CA LYS A 606 -10.13 18.77 25.91
C LYS A 606 -9.97 18.68 24.40
N TYR A 607 -10.12 17.48 23.84
CA TYR A 607 -10.09 17.32 22.40
C TYR A 607 -11.34 17.93 21.77
N ASN A 608 -11.13 18.87 20.84
CA ASN A 608 -12.13 19.43 19.94
C ASN A 608 -11.41 20.15 18.80
N VAL A 609 -12.11 20.31 17.68
CA VAL A 609 -11.55 20.89 16.45
C VAL A 609 -11.09 22.34 16.64
N ASP A 610 -11.83 23.18 17.37
CA ASP A 610 -11.46 24.58 17.59
C ASP A 610 -10.14 24.72 18.36
N THR A 611 -9.93 23.88 19.38
CA THR A 611 -8.68 23.80 20.15
C THR A 611 -7.53 23.29 19.29
N THR A 612 -7.77 22.26 18.48
CA THR A 612 -6.78 21.75 17.50
C THR A 612 -6.32 22.87 16.56
N LEU A 613 -7.26 23.61 15.97
CA LEU A 613 -6.90 24.69 15.05
C LEU A 613 -6.16 25.81 15.77
N ALA A 614 -6.59 26.20 16.98
CA ALA A 614 -5.87 27.16 17.80
C ALA A 614 -4.42 26.72 18.05
N ALA A 615 -4.19 25.43 18.34
CA ALA A 615 -2.85 24.87 18.52
C ALA A 615 -1.96 25.07 17.29
N TYR A 616 -2.45 24.78 16.09
CA TYR A 616 -1.69 24.99 14.86
C TYR A 616 -1.50 26.45 14.49
N THR A 617 -2.53 27.28 14.62
CA THR A 617 -2.52 28.65 14.09
C THR A 617 -2.00 29.66 15.10
N THR A 618 -2.61 29.75 16.28
CA THR A 618 -2.29 30.78 17.28
C THR A 618 -1.36 30.29 18.37
N GLY A 619 -1.24 28.97 18.52
CA GLY A 619 -0.49 28.31 19.58
C GLY A 619 -1.30 28.13 20.86
N LEU A 620 -0.85 27.19 21.69
CA LEU A 620 -1.33 26.97 23.04
C LEU A 620 -0.10 26.98 23.98
N PRO A 621 0.24 28.14 24.57
CA PRO A 621 1.45 28.30 25.37
C PRO A 621 1.54 27.36 26.57
N GLU A 622 0.42 27.01 27.18
CA GLU A 622 0.34 26.08 28.31
C GLU A 622 0.79 24.66 27.93
N TYR A 623 0.66 24.28 26.65
CA TYR A 623 1.16 23.02 26.10
C TYR A 623 2.55 23.17 25.44
N GLY A 624 3.16 24.36 25.48
CA GLY A 624 4.41 24.64 24.76
C GLY A 624 4.27 24.64 23.24
N ILE A 625 3.04 24.79 22.72
CA ILE A 625 2.74 24.82 21.29
C ILE A 625 2.81 26.27 20.81
N LYS A 626 3.65 26.52 19.81
CA LYS A 626 3.95 27.88 19.34
C LYS A 626 2.92 28.44 18.36
N GLY A 627 2.16 27.57 17.67
CA GLY A 627 1.29 27.99 16.57
C GLY A 627 2.10 28.37 15.33
N GLY A 628 1.57 29.28 14.52
CA GLY A 628 2.24 29.83 13.35
C GLY A 628 2.04 29.06 12.05
N PHE A 629 1.29 27.96 12.05
CA PHE A 629 0.94 27.26 10.82
C PHE A 629 -0.08 28.10 10.02
N PRO A 630 0.12 28.30 8.69
CA PRO A 630 -0.79 29.12 7.89
C PRO A 630 -2.19 28.50 7.80
N SER A 631 -3.23 29.20 8.26
CA SER A 631 -4.62 28.71 8.23
C SER A 631 -5.08 28.30 6.83
N ASN A 632 -4.69 29.05 5.80
CA ASN A 632 -5.03 28.75 4.40
C ASN A 632 -4.32 27.51 3.83
N LYS A 633 -3.45 26.85 4.61
CA LYS A 633 -2.82 25.57 4.31
C LYS A 633 -3.37 24.43 5.17
N ILE A 634 -4.32 24.70 6.05
CA ILE A 634 -5.00 23.67 6.85
C ILE A 634 -6.18 23.15 6.05
N ILE A 635 -6.24 21.84 5.88
CA ILE A 635 -7.36 21.13 5.29
C ILE A 635 -8.04 20.36 6.43
N LEU A 636 -9.31 20.67 6.67
CA LEU A 636 -10.05 20.16 7.83
C LEU A 636 -10.54 18.73 7.58
N GLY A 637 -10.23 17.80 8.48
CA GLY A 637 -10.60 16.39 8.37
C GLY A 637 -12.06 16.09 8.69
N VAL A 638 -12.64 15.17 7.92
CA VAL A 638 -14.01 14.66 8.05
C VAL A 638 -13.95 13.13 8.05
N PRO A 639 -14.38 12.46 9.13
CA PRO A 639 -14.47 11.01 9.15
C PRO A 639 -15.70 10.56 8.35
N PHE A 640 -15.51 9.70 7.36
CA PHE A 640 -16.62 9.02 6.66
C PHE A 640 -17.07 7.75 7.41
N TYR A 641 -16.63 7.61 8.65
CA TYR A 641 -16.96 6.51 9.55
C TYR A 641 -17.38 7.05 10.92
N PHE A 642 -17.97 6.16 11.70
CA PHE A 642 -18.48 6.42 13.03
C PHE A 642 -17.75 5.54 14.03
N ARG A 643 -17.46 6.09 15.21
CA ARG A 643 -16.97 5.34 16.38
C ARG A 643 -18.12 4.99 17.30
N GLY A 644 -18.07 3.83 17.96
CA GLY A 644 -19.23 3.35 18.71
C GLY A 644 -18.99 2.44 19.91
N TRP A 645 -19.98 2.48 20.79
CA TRP A 645 -20.07 1.69 22.02
C TRP A 645 -21.42 0.99 22.13
N THR A 646 -21.47 -0.13 22.85
CA THR A 646 -22.70 -0.89 23.13
C THR A 646 -23.00 -0.98 24.62
N GLY A 647 -24.21 -1.45 24.94
CA GLY A 647 -24.72 -1.52 26.31
C GLY A 647 -24.95 -0.14 26.94
N VAL A 648 -25.21 0.86 26.10
CA VAL A 648 -25.32 2.26 26.49
C VAL A 648 -26.77 2.55 26.90
N GLN A 649 -26.95 3.02 28.13
CA GLN A 649 -28.26 3.49 28.60
C GLN A 649 -28.59 4.85 27.97
N ALA A 650 -29.88 5.13 27.73
CA ALA A 650 -30.28 6.37 27.10
C ALA A 650 -29.92 7.61 27.95
N GLY A 651 -29.99 7.51 29.28
CA GLY A 651 -29.90 8.68 30.15
C GLY A 651 -30.90 9.78 29.75
N ASN A 652 -30.53 11.04 29.94
CA ASN A 652 -31.33 12.19 29.48
C ASN A 652 -30.95 12.68 28.08
N ASN A 653 -29.82 12.19 27.54
CA ASN A 653 -29.19 12.71 26.32
C ASN A 653 -28.94 11.59 25.30
N TYR A 654 -29.85 10.61 25.22
CA TYR A 654 -29.82 9.53 24.23
C TYR A 654 -28.44 8.87 24.07
N GLY A 655 -27.85 8.46 25.19
CA GLY A 655 -26.59 7.74 25.24
C GLY A 655 -25.34 8.61 25.24
N LEU A 656 -25.41 9.93 25.08
CA LEU A 656 -24.23 10.82 25.18
C LEU A 656 -23.73 10.95 26.64
N TYR A 657 -22.42 10.83 26.84
CA TYR A 657 -21.75 10.88 28.16
C TYR A 657 -22.19 9.79 29.14
N GLN A 658 -22.64 8.64 28.61
CA GLN A 658 -23.12 7.51 29.40
C GLN A 658 -22.06 6.42 29.49
N LYS A 659 -22.18 5.54 30.49
CA LYS A 659 -21.33 4.35 30.57
C LYS A 659 -21.67 3.39 29.43
N ALA A 660 -20.65 2.66 28.99
CA ALA A 660 -20.76 1.58 28.02
C ALA A 660 -20.28 0.26 28.62
N THR A 661 -20.65 -0.85 27.98
CA THR A 661 -20.12 -2.19 28.33
C THR A 661 -19.01 -2.66 27.41
N GLY A 662 -18.73 -1.93 26.33
CA GLY A 662 -17.67 -2.24 25.38
C GLY A 662 -17.91 -1.60 24.01
N ALA A 663 -17.04 -1.95 23.06
CA ALA A 663 -17.21 -1.62 21.64
C ALA A 663 -18.52 -2.22 21.08
N THR A 664 -19.10 -1.55 20.09
CA THR A 664 -20.12 -2.20 19.24
C THR A 664 -19.53 -3.39 18.49
N PRO A 665 -20.32 -4.42 18.16
CA PRO A 665 -19.85 -5.50 17.31
C PRO A 665 -19.39 -4.99 15.94
N ALA A 666 -18.37 -5.64 15.38
CA ALA A 666 -17.89 -5.33 14.03
C ALA A 666 -19.02 -5.42 13.00
N LYS A 667 -19.06 -4.44 12.11
CA LYS A 667 -19.99 -4.42 10.97
C LYS A 667 -19.41 -5.24 9.80
N PRO A 668 -20.26 -5.81 8.91
CA PRO A 668 -19.78 -6.67 7.83
C PRO A 668 -18.74 -6.04 6.89
N GLY A 669 -18.86 -4.74 6.61
CA GLY A 669 -17.98 -3.98 5.75
C GLY A 669 -16.77 -3.41 6.48
N SER A 670 -16.97 -2.73 7.61
CA SER A 670 -15.88 -2.13 8.39
C SER A 670 -14.98 -3.15 9.08
N GLN A 671 -15.52 -4.32 9.42
CA GLN A 671 -14.82 -5.47 10.01
C GLN A 671 -14.06 -5.20 11.34
N GLU A 672 -14.21 -4.01 11.93
CA GLU A 672 -13.61 -3.61 13.21
C GLU A 672 -14.71 -3.34 14.26
N ALA A 673 -14.50 -3.85 15.49
CA ALA A 673 -15.41 -3.59 16.60
C ALA A 673 -15.30 -2.14 17.08
N GLY A 674 -16.43 -1.45 17.23
CA GLY A 674 -16.44 -0.04 17.60
C GLY A 674 -16.31 0.93 16.42
N LEU A 675 -16.30 0.42 15.18
CA LEU A 675 -16.24 1.22 13.96
C LEU A 675 -17.36 0.83 12.99
N ALA A 676 -17.92 1.83 12.31
CA ALA A 676 -18.89 1.63 11.24
C ALA A 676 -18.71 2.69 10.16
N SER A 677 -18.52 2.29 8.91
CA SER A 677 -18.60 3.16 7.74
C SER A 677 -19.97 3.86 7.70
N TRP A 678 -20.02 5.08 7.15
CA TRP A 678 -21.28 5.78 6.89
C TRP A 678 -22.28 4.90 6.14
N ARG A 679 -21.83 4.20 5.10
CA ARG A 679 -22.67 3.30 4.28
C ARG A 679 -23.34 2.15 5.05
N GLU A 680 -22.88 1.84 6.28
CA GLU A 680 -23.39 0.75 7.11
C GLU A 680 -24.34 1.20 8.22
N LEU A 681 -24.55 2.51 8.36
CA LEU A 681 -25.46 3.07 9.35
C LEU A 681 -26.81 3.47 8.72
N THR A 682 -27.88 3.19 9.45
CA THR A 682 -29.23 3.63 9.10
C THR A 682 -29.64 4.78 9.99
N LEU A 683 -29.63 5.99 9.44
CA LEU A 683 -30.02 7.19 10.15
C LEU A 683 -31.52 7.47 9.93
N THR A 684 -32.19 7.84 11.00
CA THR A 684 -33.61 8.21 11.05
C THR A 684 -33.78 9.42 11.95
N ALA A 685 -34.87 10.16 11.79
CA ALA A 685 -35.16 11.28 12.68
C ALA A 685 -35.33 10.86 14.16
N GLN A 686 -35.56 9.58 14.44
CA GLN A 686 -35.77 9.03 15.78
C GLN A 686 -34.47 8.67 16.49
N ASN A 687 -33.46 8.17 15.76
CA ASN A 687 -32.21 7.71 16.34
C ASN A 687 -31.04 8.68 16.11
N THR A 688 -31.17 9.64 15.20
CA THR A 688 -30.13 10.66 14.95
C THR A 688 -30.36 11.87 15.84
N HIS A 689 -29.31 12.29 16.53
CA HIS A 689 -29.32 13.38 17.48
C HIS A 689 -28.21 14.39 17.15
N TRP A 690 -28.40 15.62 17.60
CA TRP A 690 -27.53 16.75 17.32
C TRP A 690 -27.23 17.52 18.60
N ASP A 691 -25.95 17.79 18.86
CA ASP A 691 -25.54 18.66 19.95
C ASP A 691 -25.24 20.06 19.38
N PRO A 692 -26.05 21.09 19.71
CA PRO A 692 -25.82 22.44 19.22
C PRO A 692 -24.63 23.14 19.87
N VAL A 693 -24.07 22.62 20.98
CA VAL A 693 -22.88 23.21 21.63
C VAL A 693 -21.62 22.83 20.87
N THR A 694 -21.46 21.54 20.59
CA THR A 694 -20.30 20.98 19.90
C THR A 694 -20.45 20.93 18.38
N GLU A 695 -21.64 21.18 17.85
CA GLU A 695 -22.00 21.05 16.43
C GLU A 695 -21.66 19.66 15.85
N SER A 696 -22.04 18.62 16.60
CA SER A 696 -21.78 17.22 16.27
C SER A 696 -23.04 16.36 16.26
N THR A 697 -22.97 15.30 15.46
CA THR A 697 -24.03 14.31 15.30
C THR A 697 -23.68 13.01 16.03
N TRP A 698 -24.69 12.35 16.61
CA TRP A 698 -24.59 10.95 17.01
C TRP A 698 -25.88 10.19 16.71
N VAL A 699 -25.77 8.87 16.67
CA VAL A 699 -26.87 7.93 16.46
C VAL A 699 -27.00 7.05 17.69
N TYR A 700 -28.22 6.92 18.22
CA TYR A 700 -28.54 6.05 19.34
C TYR A 700 -29.74 5.17 19.03
N ASP A 701 -29.54 3.85 19.01
CA ASP A 701 -30.57 2.88 18.62
C ASP A 701 -31.29 2.21 19.81
N GLY A 702 -31.05 2.71 21.03
CA GLY A 702 -31.56 2.13 22.28
C GLY A 702 -30.55 1.26 23.03
N THR A 703 -29.43 0.89 22.39
CA THR A 703 -28.33 0.16 23.05
C THR A 703 -26.95 0.57 22.55
N ASN A 704 -26.82 0.89 21.26
CA ASN A 704 -25.59 1.30 20.64
C ASN A 704 -25.57 2.82 20.49
N PHE A 705 -24.42 3.41 20.75
CA PHE A 705 -24.11 4.81 20.50
C PHE A 705 -23.04 4.87 19.42
N TRP A 706 -23.29 5.63 18.36
CA TRP A 706 -22.37 5.88 17.25
C TRP A 706 -22.18 7.38 17.06
N THR A 707 -20.95 7.89 16.98
CA THR A 707 -20.65 9.31 16.74
C THR A 707 -19.82 9.47 15.48
N GLY A 708 -20.05 10.55 14.73
CA GLY A 708 -19.33 10.87 13.50
C GLY A 708 -20.10 11.88 12.67
N ASP A 709 -19.63 12.09 11.44
CA ASP A 709 -20.16 13.12 10.56
C ASP A 709 -21.30 12.64 9.65
N ASP A 710 -22.45 13.28 9.79
CA ASP A 710 -23.53 13.22 8.82
C ASP A 710 -23.54 14.49 7.94
N PRO A 711 -24.42 14.60 6.93
CA PRO A 711 -24.47 15.79 6.08
C PRO A 711 -24.66 17.11 6.84
N LYS A 712 -25.33 17.10 7.99
CA LYS A 712 -25.52 18.30 8.82
C LYS A 712 -24.22 18.72 9.49
N ALA A 713 -23.49 17.78 10.08
CA ALA A 713 -22.21 18.05 10.73
C ALA A 713 -21.13 18.50 9.71
N ILE A 714 -21.12 17.92 8.50
CA ILE A 714 -20.26 18.35 7.39
C ILE A 714 -20.55 19.79 6.96
N GLN A 715 -21.83 20.18 6.89
CA GLN A 715 -22.20 21.57 6.57
C GLN A 715 -21.70 22.56 7.63
N ALA A 716 -21.80 22.21 8.91
CA ALA A 716 -21.27 23.00 10.01
C ALA A 716 -19.74 23.16 9.89
N ARG A 717 -19.02 22.06 9.62
CA ARG A 717 -17.56 22.07 9.38
C ARG A 717 -17.16 22.93 8.19
N ALA A 718 -17.91 22.85 7.08
CA ALA A 718 -17.63 23.68 5.91
C ALA A 718 -17.85 25.18 6.20
N ALA A 719 -18.90 25.53 6.96
CA ALA A 719 -19.12 26.90 7.40
C ALA A 719 -18.00 27.38 8.34
N TYR A 720 -17.59 26.53 9.27
CA TYR A 720 -16.47 26.78 10.17
C TYR A 720 -15.14 26.97 9.43
N ALA A 721 -14.83 26.08 8.48
CA ALA A 721 -13.63 26.15 7.66
C ALA A 721 -13.56 27.47 6.86
N LYS A 722 -14.69 27.89 6.28
CA LYS A 722 -14.79 29.20 5.60
C LYS A 722 -14.56 30.37 6.56
N ASN A 723 -15.18 30.33 7.74
CA ASN A 723 -15.06 31.39 8.74
C ASN A 723 -13.62 31.54 9.25
N LYS A 724 -12.92 30.42 9.45
CA LYS A 724 -11.52 30.38 9.90
C LYS A 724 -10.51 30.59 8.76
N GLY A 725 -10.96 30.76 7.51
CA GLY A 725 -10.09 30.96 6.36
C GLY A 725 -9.19 29.75 6.06
N LEU A 726 -9.72 28.54 6.26
CA LEU A 726 -8.98 27.30 6.01
C LEU A 726 -8.81 27.03 4.51
N GLY A 727 -7.81 26.21 4.19
CA GLY A 727 -7.45 25.86 2.83
C GLY A 727 -8.44 24.90 2.16
N GLY A 728 -9.26 24.16 2.91
CA GLY A 728 -10.15 23.14 2.37
C GLY A 728 -10.69 22.16 3.40
N MET A 729 -11.21 21.02 2.92
CA MET A 729 -11.60 19.87 3.73
C MET A 729 -11.13 18.57 3.07
N PHE A 730 -10.79 17.58 3.89
CA PHE A 730 -10.44 16.24 3.43
C PHE A 730 -11.27 15.16 4.13
N ALA A 731 -11.42 14.02 3.48
CA ALA A 731 -12.16 12.88 4.01
C ALA A 731 -11.27 11.65 4.23
N PHE A 732 -11.48 10.96 5.35
CA PHE A 732 -10.98 9.61 5.58
C PHE A 732 -12.17 8.66 5.82
N ALA A 733 -12.46 7.70 4.94
CA ALA A 733 -11.88 7.47 3.62
C ALA A 733 -12.98 7.11 2.60
N LEU A 734 -12.67 7.20 1.31
CA LEU A 734 -13.66 7.15 0.23
C LEU A 734 -14.50 5.88 0.22
N GLU A 735 -13.94 4.73 0.61
CA GLU A 735 -14.68 3.47 0.63
C GLU A 735 -15.83 3.46 1.65
N ASN A 736 -15.77 4.35 2.66
CA ASN A 736 -16.75 4.41 3.73
C ASN A 736 -18.01 5.20 3.36
N ASP A 737 -17.97 6.01 2.30
CA ASP A 737 -19.14 6.71 1.77
C ASP A 737 -20.12 5.73 1.10
N ASP A 738 -21.35 6.18 0.86
CA ASP A 738 -22.35 5.38 0.18
C ASP A 738 -22.23 5.43 -1.36
N ASP A 739 -22.99 4.60 -2.05
CA ASP A 739 -22.99 4.52 -3.53
C ASP A 739 -23.38 5.84 -4.21
N ASN A 740 -24.04 6.76 -3.49
CA ASN A 740 -24.39 8.08 -3.99
C ASN A 740 -23.30 9.13 -3.71
N SER A 741 -22.23 8.75 -3.00
CA SER A 741 -21.20 9.63 -2.46
C SER A 741 -21.81 10.78 -1.65
N THR A 742 -22.77 10.48 -0.77
CA THR A 742 -23.54 11.47 -0.03
C THR A 742 -22.65 12.42 0.76
N LEU A 743 -21.64 11.90 1.48
CA LEU A 743 -20.79 12.72 2.32
C LEU A 743 -19.83 13.58 1.48
N LEU A 744 -19.21 13.00 0.45
CA LEU A 744 -18.35 13.76 -0.46
C LEU A 744 -19.12 14.84 -1.22
N ASN A 745 -20.34 14.54 -1.68
CA ASN A 745 -21.21 15.54 -2.30
C ASN A 745 -21.52 16.69 -1.34
N THR A 746 -21.70 16.38 -0.05
CA THR A 746 -21.94 17.39 0.97
C THR A 746 -20.73 18.29 1.17
N ILE A 747 -19.51 17.74 1.22
CA ILE A 747 -18.26 18.54 1.25
C ILE A 747 -18.19 19.44 0.00
N TYR A 748 -18.34 18.85 -1.18
CA TYR A 748 -18.23 19.55 -2.46
C TYR A 748 -19.19 20.75 -2.55
N ASN A 749 -20.48 20.51 -2.25
CA ASN A 749 -21.53 21.53 -2.32
C ASN A 749 -21.37 22.60 -1.23
N SER A 750 -20.93 22.20 -0.03
CA SER A 750 -20.83 23.13 1.11
C SER A 750 -19.64 24.05 1.02
N LEU A 751 -18.53 23.63 0.36
CA LEU A 751 -17.36 24.47 0.15
C LEU A 751 -17.53 25.46 -1.02
N GLY A 752 -18.30 25.12 -2.05
CA GLY A 752 -18.43 25.92 -3.28
C GLY A 752 -17.36 25.54 -4.29
#